data_AF-A0A957B581-F1
#
_entry.id   AF-A0A957B581-F1
#
_cell.length_a   1.000
_cell.length_b   1.000
_cell.length_c   1.000
_cell.angle_alpha   90.00
_cell.angle_beta   90.00
_cell.angle_gamma   90.00
#
_symmetry.space_group_name_H-M   'P 1'
#
loop_
_entity.id
_entity.type
_entity.pdbx_description
1 polymer ?
#
loop_
_entity_poly.entity_id
_entity_poly.type
_entity_poly.pdbx_seq_one_letter_code
_entity_poly.pdbx_strand_id
1 'polypeptide(L)'
;MPINAKVQPSLARKILIPLVLLLFLLTTSIIQAQQPVFRIGVLDDPLGSVSQGARLAVQRLNASGGVVGADGTAFRLELVTQATDDLQTAVANIQQASVIAVLGPADNGTVLNNLGLLQGLNVPILTTAIDDTIIARDTSDLIFRIRAQEVLLGRGLANYLIDELGESNIVTVQMDVASTAGVVGFTTALAEHGIRPSRSYLLDDNTTVEDLVEQISTTNPGVVVVYGPPATASILYSELRSSGWGGRFAYNQADSTEFRASVPFERLTGVISVTTWSYSSPTRTSERFVLDYIGAYGEIPDPVAAAAYDGIRLLATAIGNPGTLTQNLANLDAVRGVQGELSTSELLVGELSNNVAVTELGAFGAPELIVRYSGNTMVVDTEDEEPIATQVAQATFTPAPTATPDSPYLIVTRAVQNVRSGPGLNYDIIGQLQEGDTAQVIGANIDFSWVVISFRGGQGWLSRGILDLFGNVNQIPIIAPPPTPTPPPATATPTAEPFADVVIVGVTPNRLVIGQPFTVTVTVRNQGALAAGGFAIAATFEPGSVYAAVNLPGLAPGQQANVTLTGLLTGATGPRNVVIVADLNNQVNEGIAGEANNDDYIYSYVADNSTLTPGGLGSITLAPGSTINLDGSTDDLLWTGTDLVAQNGAQIYLLSGFTSLDQIHYDVISTTTNASPINVTLLTNAFIGLRTDTGNQKRGVIRVDGAISGGNLTIAYRVYN
;
A
#
# COMPACT_ATOMS: atom_id res chain seq x y z
N MET A 1 71.52 -5.42 73.14
CA MET A 1 70.27 -6.02 72.65
C MET A 1 69.41 -4.90 72.09
N PRO A 2 68.99 -4.93 70.82
CA PRO A 2 68.52 -3.73 70.14
C PRO A 2 67.07 -3.38 70.48
N ILE A 3 66.82 -2.07 70.50
CA ILE A 3 65.55 -1.37 70.69
C ILE A 3 64.96 -1.12 69.30
N ASN A 4 63.73 -1.56 69.05
CA ASN A 4 63.01 -1.31 67.80
C ASN A 4 62.05 -0.13 67.97
N ALA A 5 62.42 1.03 67.39
CA ALA A 5 61.58 2.21 67.32
C ALA A 5 60.72 2.20 66.03
N LYS A 6 59.40 2.35 66.19
CA LYS A 6 58.44 2.55 65.09
C LYS A 6 58.57 3.98 64.54
N VAL A 7 58.78 4.10 63.23
CA VAL A 7 58.70 5.38 62.49
C VAL A 7 57.33 5.44 61.80
N GLN A 8 56.54 6.49 62.10
CA GLN A 8 55.33 6.83 61.36
C GLN A 8 55.67 7.61 60.08
N PRO A 9 55.03 7.33 58.92
CA PRO A 9 55.14 8.18 57.75
C PRO A 9 54.16 9.38 57.84
N SER A 10 54.67 10.54 57.40
CA SER A 10 54.10 11.88 57.55
C SER A 10 52.83 12.14 56.72
N LEU A 11 51.97 13.02 57.26
CA LEU A 11 50.68 13.46 56.71
C LEU A 11 50.75 14.09 55.29
N ALA A 12 51.93 14.49 54.82
CA ALA A 12 52.09 15.22 53.56
C ALA A 12 51.77 14.38 52.30
N ARG A 13 51.82 13.04 52.38
CA ARG A 13 51.60 12.15 51.22
C ARG A 13 50.14 11.74 51.02
N LYS A 14 49.24 12.05 51.97
CA LYS A 14 47.81 11.68 51.88
C LYS A 14 46.90 12.76 51.28
N ILE A 15 47.41 13.98 51.07
CA ILE A 15 46.61 15.10 50.54
C ILE A 15 47.01 15.46 49.09
N LEU A 16 48.21 15.10 48.63
CA LEU A 16 48.68 15.45 47.28
C LEU A 16 48.09 14.55 46.16
N ILE A 17 47.78 13.28 46.47
CA ILE A 17 47.19 12.34 45.50
C ILE A 17 45.71 12.63 45.21
N PRO A 18 44.83 12.95 46.19
CA PRO A 18 43.45 13.31 45.86
C PRO A 18 43.34 14.68 45.17
N LEU A 19 44.29 15.61 45.36
CA LEU A 19 44.24 16.94 44.73
C LEU A 19 44.66 16.92 43.24
N VAL A 20 45.58 16.03 42.85
CA VAL A 20 45.95 15.84 41.43
C VAL A 20 44.89 15.02 40.68
N LEU A 21 44.19 14.08 41.36
CA LEU A 21 43.02 13.42 40.77
C LEU A 21 41.82 14.37 40.62
N LEU A 22 41.61 15.31 41.55
CA LEU A 22 40.53 16.29 41.45
C LEU A 22 40.79 17.33 40.34
N LEU A 23 42.05 17.63 40.02
CA LEU A 23 42.41 18.51 38.90
C LEU A 23 42.35 17.81 37.53
N PHE A 24 42.53 16.48 37.46
CA PHE A 24 42.39 15.70 36.22
C PHE A 24 40.94 15.34 35.89
N LEU A 25 40.04 15.39 36.87
CA LEU A 25 38.59 15.19 36.70
C LEU A 25 37.84 16.44 36.23
N LEU A 26 38.55 17.55 35.94
CA LEU A 26 37.97 18.83 35.52
C LEU A 26 38.29 19.25 34.08
N THR A 27 38.89 18.39 33.26
CA THR A 27 39.12 18.70 31.83
C THR A 27 38.81 17.51 30.93
N THR A 28 37.53 17.37 30.58
CA THR A 28 37.00 17.24 29.20
C THR A 28 35.54 16.81 29.29
N SER A 29 34.69 17.65 29.86
CA SER A 29 33.31 17.69 29.40
C SER A 29 33.37 18.30 28.02
N ILE A 30 33.54 17.47 26.98
CA ILE A 30 33.19 17.89 25.63
C ILE A 30 31.69 18.12 25.71
N ILE A 31 31.29 19.38 25.87
CA ILE A 31 29.93 19.78 25.58
C ILE A 31 29.79 19.51 24.08
N GLN A 32 29.26 18.34 23.72
CA GLN A 32 28.81 18.11 22.36
C GLN A 32 27.64 19.05 22.19
N ALA A 33 27.90 20.21 21.59
CA ALA A 33 26.85 21.18 21.28
C ALA A 33 25.77 20.43 20.50
N GLN A 34 24.55 20.39 21.04
CA GLN A 34 23.43 19.74 20.40
C GLN A 34 23.26 20.41 19.04
N GLN A 35 23.44 19.64 17.95
CA GLN A 35 23.37 20.19 16.61
C GLN A 35 22.02 20.92 16.43
N PRO A 36 22.01 22.15 15.89
CA PRO A 36 20.77 22.84 15.58
C PRO A 36 19.92 21.98 14.63
N VAL A 37 18.60 22.13 14.70
CA VAL A 37 17.65 21.27 13.98
C VAL A 37 16.95 22.06 12.89
N PHE A 38 16.93 21.51 11.67
CA PHE A 38 16.02 21.91 10.62
C PHE A 38 14.82 20.96 10.59
N ARG A 39 13.62 21.53 10.71
CA ARG A 39 12.36 20.78 10.64
C ARG A 39 11.79 20.84 9.24
N ILE A 40 11.33 19.70 8.74
CA ILE A 40 10.69 19.56 7.44
C ILE A 40 9.28 19.03 7.68
N GLY A 41 8.27 19.75 7.21
CA GLY A 41 6.89 19.30 7.27
C GLY A 41 6.64 18.18 6.27
N VAL A 42 5.77 17.24 6.62
CA VAL A 42 5.30 16.21 5.68
C VAL A 42 3.79 16.17 5.74
N LEU A 43 3.13 16.44 4.62
CA LEU A 43 1.69 16.36 4.45
C LEU A 43 1.33 15.02 3.81
N ASP A 44 1.24 14.00 4.65
CA ASP A 44 0.93 12.61 4.29
C ASP A 44 0.59 11.81 5.55
N ASP A 45 -0.04 10.65 5.40
CA ASP A 45 -0.20 9.70 6.51
C ASP A 45 1.17 9.30 7.08
N PRO A 46 1.34 9.03 8.39
CA PRO A 46 2.60 8.58 8.97
C PRO A 46 3.21 7.31 8.34
N LEU A 47 2.39 6.46 7.72
CA LEU A 47 2.77 5.28 6.97
C LEU A 47 2.66 5.49 5.44
N GLY A 48 2.23 6.66 4.98
CA GLY A 48 2.15 6.98 3.55
C GLY A 48 3.51 7.06 2.87
N SER A 49 3.51 6.91 1.54
CA SER A 49 4.72 6.83 0.71
C SER A 49 5.62 8.07 0.83
N VAL A 50 5.06 9.28 0.95
CA VAL A 50 5.86 10.50 1.13
C VAL A 50 6.54 10.47 2.49
N SER A 51 5.81 10.09 3.54
CA SER A 51 6.33 9.96 4.91
C SER A 51 7.44 8.93 5.01
N GLN A 52 7.26 7.74 4.44
CA GLN A 52 8.24 6.66 4.49
C GLN A 52 9.50 7.01 3.68
N GLY A 53 9.35 7.51 2.44
CA GLY A 53 10.47 7.94 1.61
C GLY A 53 11.31 9.06 2.25
N ALA A 54 10.64 10.09 2.77
CA ALA A 54 11.30 11.20 3.46
C ALA A 54 12.04 10.73 4.72
N ARG A 55 11.42 9.85 5.51
CA ARG A 55 11.99 9.33 6.76
C ARG A 55 13.27 8.55 6.51
N LEU A 56 13.28 7.70 5.48
CA LEU A 56 14.46 6.93 5.11
C LEU A 56 15.63 7.84 4.68
N ALA A 57 15.35 8.90 3.91
CA ALA A 57 16.36 9.88 3.51
C ALA A 57 16.93 10.67 4.71
N VAL A 58 16.05 11.16 5.59
CA VAL A 58 16.45 11.89 6.80
C VAL A 58 17.29 11.01 7.72
N GLN A 59 16.90 9.74 7.92
CA GLN A 59 17.67 8.78 8.71
C GLN A 59 19.10 8.62 8.18
N ARG A 60 19.24 8.49 6.85
CA ARG A 60 20.55 8.36 6.21
C ARG A 60 21.42 9.61 6.34
N LEU A 61 20.86 10.77 6.07
CA LEU A 61 21.58 12.04 6.18
C LEU A 61 22.03 12.30 7.62
N ASN A 62 21.14 12.08 8.58
CA ASN A 62 21.47 12.22 10.00
C ASN A 62 22.54 11.21 10.44
N ALA A 63 22.49 9.97 9.95
CA ALA A 63 23.52 8.96 10.21
C ALA A 63 24.89 9.34 9.61
N SER A 64 24.93 10.13 8.53
CA SER A 64 26.15 10.72 7.97
C SER A 64 26.58 12.05 8.59
N GLY A 65 25.97 12.46 9.73
CA GLY A 65 26.34 13.68 10.46
C GLY A 65 25.42 14.88 10.23
N GLY A 66 24.31 14.69 9.50
CA GLY A 66 23.30 15.70 9.22
C GLY A 66 23.52 16.41 7.89
N VAL A 67 23.08 17.66 7.80
CA VAL A 67 23.28 18.55 6.65
C VAL A 67 24.17 19.72 7.06
N VAL A 68 25.03 20.18 6.15
CA VAL A 68 25.91 21.32 6.42
C VAL A 68 25.35 22.54 5.68
N GLY A 69 25.07 23.61 6.42
CA GLY A 69 24.65 24.88 5.84
C GLY A 69 25.79 25.59 5.10
N ALA A 70 25.45 26.59 4.28
CA ALA A 70 26.44 27.38 3.53
C ALA A 70 27.51 28.08 4.41
N ASP A 71 27.21 28.30 5.68
CA ASP A 71 28.12 28.87 6.68
C ASP A 71 29.05 27.83 7.34
N GLY A 72 28.92 26.56 6.96
CA GLY A 72 29.65 25.43 7.54
C GLY A 72 29.02 24.85 8.81
N THR A 73 27.88 25.36 9.26
CA THR A 73 27.18 24.85 10.44
C THR A 73 26.52 23.50 10.12
N ALA A 74 26.73 22.48 10.94
CA ALA A 74 26.07 21.18 10.80
C ALA A 74 24.72 21.17 11.53
N PHE A 75 23.67 20.71 10.85
CA PHE A 75 22.30 20.62 11.33
C PHE A 75 21.79 19.18 11.26
N ARG A 76 20.98 18.81 12.25
CA ARG A 76 20.16 17.58 12.18
C ARG A 76 18.84 17.89 11.46
N LEU A 77 18.35 16.95 10.67
CA LEU A 77 17.01 17.01 10.09
C LEU A 77 15.98 16.32 10.98
N GLU A 78 14.79 16.90 11.11
CA GLU A 78 13.63 16.34 11.81
C GLU A 78 12.37 16.47 10.96
N LEU A 79 11.54 15.42 10.92
CA LEU A 79 10.27 15.45 10.20
C LEU A 79 9.12 15.79 11.13
N VAL A 80 8.18 16.59 10.62
CA VAL A 80 6.90 16.92 11.26
C VAL A 80 5.79 16.45 10.34
N THR A 81 5.33 15.21 10.55
CA THR A 81 4.31 14.59 9.72
C THR A 81 2.89 14.92 10.20
N GLN A 82 2.01 15.28 9.28
CA GLN A 82 0.59 15.52 9.51
C GLN A 82 -0.23 14.87 8.38
N ALA A 83 -1.23 14.08 8.76
CA ALA A 83 -2.17 13.46 7.82
C ALA A 83 -3.03 14.52 7.11
N THR A 84 -3.49 14.20 5.91
CA THR A 84 -4.18 15.17 5.03
C THR A 84 -5.71 15.14 5.11
N ASP A 85 -6.31 14.27 5.94
CA ASP A 85 -7.77 14.16 6.10
C ASP A 85 -8.41 15.50 6.53
N ASP A 86 -7.72 16.24 7.40
CA ASP A 86 -8.01 17.63 7.74
C ASP A 86 -6.80 18.51 7.39
N LEU A 87 -6.68 18.85 6.11
CA LEU A 87 -5.55 19.61 5.58
C LEU A 87 -5.42 21.00 6.23
N GLN A 88 -6.52 21.64 6.62
CA GLN A 88 -6.49 22.96 7.24
C GLN A 88 -5.79 22.90 8.61
N THR A 89 -6.14 21.90 9.42
CA THR A 89 -5.49 21.65 10.72
C THR A 89 -4.05 21.21 10.53
N ALA A 90 -3.78 20.30 9.57
CA ALA A 90 -2.44 19.83 9.27
C ALA A 90 -1.48 20.98 8.91
N VAL A 91 -1.91 21.89 8.03
CA VAL A 91 -1.14 23.07 7.63
C VAL A 91 -0.90 24.00 8.82
N ALA A 92 -1.90 24.23 9.67
CA ALA A 92 -1.72 25.04 10.88
C ALA A 92 -0.69 24.44 11.85
N ASN A 93 -0.69 23.12 12.04
CA ASN A 93 0.28 22.43 12.88
C ASN A 93 1.70 22.48 12.30
N ILE A 94 1.85 22.29 10.98
CA ILE A 94 3.14 22.43 10.29
C ILE A 94 3.68 23.86 10.45
N GLN A 95 2.82 24.86 10.29
CA GLN A 95 3.22 26.27 10.46
C GLN A 95 3.72 26.55 11.89
N GLN A 96 3.02 26.04 12.91
CA GLN A 96 3.44 26.17 14.31
C GLN A 96 4.78 25.48 14.60
N ALA A 97 5.11 24.41 13.89
CA ALA A 97 6.34 23.67 14.08
C ALA A 97 7.60 24.38 13.53
N SER A 98 7.44 25.53 12.86
CA SER A 98 8.54 26.34 12.29
C SER A 98 9.42 25.54 11.31
N VAL A 99 8.77 24.83 10.39
CA VAL A 99 9.45 24.07 9.35
C VAL A 99 10.14 24.99 8.33
N ILE A 100 11.19 24.50 7.66
CA ILE A 100 11.89 25.24 6.60
C ILE A 100 11.41 24.89 5.19
N ALA A 101 10.72 23.75 5.05
CA ALA A 101 10.17 23.23 3.81
C ALA A 101 9.07 22.22 4.14
N VAL A 102 8.23 21.88 3.16
CA VAL A 102 7.20 20.85 3.28
C VAL A 102 7.32 19.86 2.13
N LEU A 103 7.15 18.57 2.40
CA LEU A 103 6.93 17.55 1.37
C LEU A 103 5.45 17.16 1.32
N GLY A 104 4.95 16.89 0.11
CA GLY A 104 3.55 16.59 -0.15
C GLY A 104 2.67 17.84 -0.22
N PRO A 105 1.35 17.69 -0.40
CA PRO A 105 0.62 16.42 -0.58
C PRO A 105 0.98 15.69 -1.89
N ALA A 106 0.59 14.42 -2.01
CA ALA A 106 0.84 13.59 -3.20
C ALA A 106 -0.26 13.62 -4.25
N ASP A 107 -1.50 13.94 -3.85
CA ASP A 107 -2.67 13.92 -4.71
C ASP A 107 -2.85 15.23 -5.49
N ASN A 108 -3.08 15.13 -6.81
CA ASN A 108 -3.25 16.27 -7.71
C ASN A 108 -4.41 17.17 -7.27
N GLY A 109 -5.56 16.58 -6.93
CA GLY A 109 -6.76 17.32 -6.52
C GLY A 109 -6.54 18.06 -5.20
N THR A 110 -5.89 17.41 -4.24
CA THR A 110 -5.56 17.97 -2.93
C THR A 110 -4.65 19.19 -3.06
N VAL A 111 -3.63 19.13 -3.92
CA VAL A 111 -2.74 20.28 -4.18
C VAL A 111 -3.51 21.41 -4.87
N LEU A 112 -4.17 21.13 -5.99
CA LEU A 112 -4.82 22.14 -6.82
C LEU A 112 -5.97 22.87 -6.10
N ASN A 113 -6.76 22.14 -5.30
CA ASN A 113 -7.88 22.73 -4.56
C ASN A 113 -7.44 23.54 -3.34
N ASN A 114 -6.18 23.40 -2.91
CA ASN A 114 -5.66 24.02 -1.70
C ASN A 114 -4.40 24.88 -1.92
N LEU A 115 -4.12 25.30 -3.17
CA LEU A 115 -2.95 26.11 -3.51
C LEU A 115 -2.78 27.32 -2.57
N GLY A 116 -3.85 28.10 -2.37
CA GLY A 116 -3.79 29.28 -1.49
C GLY A 116 -3.48 28.95 -0.03
N LEU A 117 -3.97 27.81 0.47
CA LEU A 117 -3.67 27.34 1.83
C LEU A 117 -2.21 26.91 1.95
N LEU A 118 -1.73 26.13 0.99
CA LEU A 118 -0.35 25.67 0.92
C LEU A 118 0.62 26.85 0.81
N GLN A 119 0.38 27.78 -0.13
CA GLN A 119 1.18 29.00 -0.30
C GLN A 119 1.26 29.85 0.98
N GLY A 120 0.22 29.81 1.82
CA GLY A 120 0.19 30.49 3.12
C GLY A 120 1.24 30.00 4.14
N LEU A 121 1.85 28.83 3.93
CA LEU A 121 2.96 28.34 4.74
C LEU A 121 4.23 29.18 4.58
N ASN A 122 4.39 29.88 3.45
CA ASN A 122 5.50 30.78 3.14
C ASN A 122 6.89 30.11 3.27
N VAL A 123 6.97 28.84 2.89
CA VAL A 123 8.18 28.01 2.77
C VAL A 123 8.07 27.18 1.48
N PRO A 124 9.17 26.68 0.90
CA PRO A 124 9.10 25.82 -0.28
C PRO A 124 8.35 24.51 0.00
N ILE A 125 7.50 24.11 -0.93
CA ILE A 125 6.62 22.94 -0.86
C ILE A 125 6.96 22.00 -2.01
N LEU A 126 7.47 20.82 -1.70
CA LEU A 126 7.90 19.81 -2.66
C LEU A 126 6.79 18.75 -2.77
N THR A 127 5.87 18.95 -3.71
CA THR A 127 4.77 18.02 -3.97
C THR A 127 5.20 16.89 -4.88
N THR A 128 4.76 15.67 -4.56
CA THR A 128 4.87 14.52 -5.46
C THR A 128 3.72 14.47 -6.47
N ALA A 129 2.73 15.35 -6.43
CA ALA A 129 1.70 15.42 -7.46
C ALA A 129 2.30 15.69 -8.86
N ILE A 130 1.65 15.22 -9.92
CA ILE A 130 2.20 15.23 -11.29
C ILE A 130 1.41 16.10 -12.27
N ASP A 131 0.26 16.67 -11.87
CA ASP A 131 -0.58 17.49 -12.76
C ASP A 131 0.15 18.73 -13.28
N ASP A 132 0.22 18.86 -14.60
CA ASP A 132 0.84 19.96 -15.35
C ASP A 132 0.37 21.36 -14.95
N THR A 133 -0.85 21.49 -14.42
CA THR A 133 -1.43 22.78 -14.04
C THR A 133 -1.00 23.27 -12.66
N ILE A 134 -0.34 22.44 -11.84
CA ILE A 134 0.10 22.82 -10.49
C ILE A 134 1.07 24.00 -10.55
N ILE A 135 2.15 23.86 -11.30
CA ILE A 135 3.18 24.91 -11.43
C ILE A 135 2.62 26.11 -12.20
N ALA A 136 1.81 25.86 -13.24
CA ALA A 136 1.19 26.93 -14.02
C ALA A 136 0.20 27.80 -13.22
N ARG A 137 -0.38 27.27 -12.13
CA ARG A 137 -1.31 27.98 -11.24
C ARG A 137 -0.64 28.49 -9.96
N ASP A 138 0.62 28.15 -9.72
CA ASP A 138 1.36 28.72 -8.61
C ASP A 138 1.70 30.18 -8.92
N THR A 139 1.38 31.06 -7.97
CA THR A 139 1.69 32.50 -8.04
C THR A 139 2.74 32.91 -7.02
N SER A 140 3.28 31.96 -6.25
CA SER A 140 4.19 32.20 -5.12
C SER A 140 5.64 31.86 -5.40
N ASP A 141 5.91 31.08 -6.46
CA ASP A 141 7.20 30.43 -6.74
C ASP A 141 7.69 29.55 -5.57
N LEU A 142 6.79 29.10 -4.69
CA LEU A 142 7.09 28.24 -3.55
C LEU A 142 6.75 26.78 -3.80
N ILE A 143 5.95 26.47 -4.82
CA ILE A 143 5.56 25.09 -5.12
C ILE A 143 6.54 24.49 -6.11
N PHE A 144 7.06 23.34 -5.73
CA PHE A 144 7.98 22.54 -6.52
C PHE A 144 7.40 21.14 -6.71
N ARG A 145 7.41 20.65 -7.93
CA ARG A 145 7.05 19.28 -8.28
C ARG A 145 8.32 18.43 -8.38
N ILE A 146 8.36 17.33 -7.62
CA ILE A 146 9.55 16.43 -7.52
C ILE A 146 9.48 15.19 -8.40
N ARG A 147 8.50 15.14 -9.32
CA ARG A 147 8.27 14.06 -10.28
C ARG A 147 8.03 14.66 -11.66
N ALA A 148 8.32 13.92 -12.74
CA ALA A 148 8.03 14.42 -14.07
C ALA A 148 6.53 14.66 -14.29
N GLN A 149 6.24 15.70 -15.05
CA GLN A 149 4.89 16.09 -15.49
C GLN A 149 4.23 15.05 -16.40
N GLU A 150 2.90 15.01 -16.42
CA GLU A 150 2.15 14.01 -17.19
C GLU A 150 2.40 14.14 -18.70
N VAL A 151 2.60 15.35 -19.22
CA VAL A 151 2.97 15.54 -20.63
C VAL A 151 4.31 14.88 -20.98
N LEU A 152 5.26 14.78 -20.04
CA LEU A 152 6.52 14.07 -20.27
C LEU A 152 6.34 12.55 -20.20
N LEU A 153 5.45 12.04 -19.34
CA LEU A 153 5.10 10.60 -19.32
C LEU A 153 4.51 10.18 -20.67
N GLY A 154 3.54 10.94 -21.18
CA GLY A 154 2.96 10.68 -22.51
C GLY A 154 4.00 10.72 -23.62
N ARG A 155 4.90 11.70 -23.59
CA ARG A 155 5.99 11.83 -24.55
C ARG A 155 6.98 10.67 -24.48
N GLY A 156 7.44 10.29 -23.29
CA GLY A 156 8.37 9.18 -23.11
C GLY A 156 7.81 7.86 -23.63
N LEU A 157 6.51 7.62 -23.40
CA LEU A 157 5.81 6.46 -23.97
C LEU A 157 5.77 6.50 -25.50
N ALA A 158 5.45 7.66 -26.10
CA ALA A 158 5.44 7.82 -27.55
C ALA A 158 6.81 7.59 -28.18
N ASN A 159 7.86 8.20 -27.61
CA ASN A 159 9.23 8.04 -28.10
C ASN A 159 9.66 6.57 -28.06
N TYR A 160 9.38 5.84 -26.98
CA TYR A 160 9.68 4.41 -26.90
C TYR A 160 8.95 3.60 -27.98
N LEU A 161 7.63 3.82 -28.15
CA LEU A 161 6.85 3.10 -29.15
C LEU A 161 7.34 3.37 -30.58
N ILE A 162 7.74 4.59 -30.89
CA ILE A 162 8.18 4.97 -32.24
C ILE A 162 9.63 4.59 -32.48
N ASP A 163 10.55 5.04 -31.62
CA ASP A 163 11.98 4.99 -31.88
C ASP A 163 12.56 3.61 -31.59
N GLU A 164 12.09 2.95 -30.53
CA GLU A 164 12.59 1.64 -30.12
C GLU A 164 11.77 0.48 -30.72
N LEU A 165 10.45 0.63 -30.83
CA LEU A 165 9.57 -0.42 -31.36
C LEU A 165 9.17 -0.23 -32.83
N GLY A 166 9.38 0.95 -33.43
CA GLY A 166 9.03 1.22 -34.83
C GLY A 166 7.52 1.30 -35.09
N GLU A 167 6.72 1.52 -34.05
CA GLU A 167 5.25 1.50 -34.15
C GLU A 167 4.73 2.78 -34.82
N SER A 168 3.84 2.60 -35.80
CA SER A 168 3.23 3.72 -36.55
C SER A 168 1.71 3.58 -36.73
N ASN A 169 1.15 2.38 -36.51
CA ASN A 169 -0.30 2.15 -36.51
C ASN A 169 -0.83 2.12 -35.08
N ILE A 170 -1.07 3.32 -34.54
CA ILE A 170 -1.39 3.54 -33.14
C ILE A 170 -2.80 4.09 -32.99
N VAL A 171 -3.58 3.48 -32.10
CA VAL A 171 -4.86 4.01 -31.63
C VAL A 171 -4.68 4.57 -30.22
N THR A 172 -5.31 5.73 -29.94
CA THR A 172 -5.36 6.30 -28.59
C THR A 172 -6.77 6.24 -28.02
N VAL A 173 -6.92 5.87 -26.76
CA VAL A 173 -8.19 5.86 -26.02
C VAL A 173 -8.03 6.69 -24.75
N GLN A 174 -8.80 7.76 -24.63
CA GLN A 174 -8.89 8.57 -23.43
C GLN A 174 -10.21 8.27 -22.71
N MET A 175 -10.16 7.90 -21.44
CA MET A 175 -11.34 7.48 -20.66
C MET A 175 -11.82 8.53 -19.65
N ASP A 176 -11.02 9.56 -19.39
CA ASP A 176 -11.37 10.66 -18.51
C ASP A 176 -10.70 11.97 -18.94
N VAL A 177 -11.17 13.09 -18.37
CA VAL A 177 -10.58 14.42 -18.62
C VAL A 177 -9.28 14.64 -17.85
N ALA A 178 -9.09 13.95 -16.71
CA ALA A 178 -7.91 14.11 -15.86
C ALA A 178 -6.62 13.70 -16.59
N SER A 179 -6.68 12.68 -17.44
CA SER A 179 -5.52 12.15 -18.16
C SER A 179 -5.16 12.92 -19.44
N THR A 180 -5.79 14.08 -19.69
CA THR A 180 -5.62 14.84 -20.94
C THR A 180 -4.16 15.23 -21.17
N ALA A 181 -3.42 15.62 -20.14
CA ALA A 181 -2.03 16.05 -20.27
C ALA A 181 -1.13 14.94 -20.83
N GLY A 182 -1.30 13.71 -20.34
CA GLY A 182 -0.61 12.52 -20.88
C GLY A 182 -0.95 12.27 -22.35
N VAL A 183 -2.23 12.37 -22.74
CA VAL A 183 -2.66 12.21 -24.14
C VAL A 183 -2.06 13.30 -25.04
N VAL A 184 -2.02 14.55 -24.58
CA VAL A 184 -1.41 15.68 -25.31
C VAL A 184 0.08 15.46 -25.50
N GLY A 185 0.79 15.03 -24.46
CA GLY A 185 2.23 14.72 -24.53
C GLY A 185 2.52 13.62 -25.53
N PHE A 186 1.74 12.55 -25.48
CA PHE A 186 1.84 11.42 -26.41
C PHE A 186 1.59 11.85 -27.85
N THR A 187 0.48 12.52 -28.13
CA THR A 187 0.09 12.92 -29.50
C THR A 187 0.97 14.00 -30.09
N THR A 188 1.54 14.88 -29.26
CA THR A 188 2.51 15.90 -29.67
C THR A 188 3.84 15.26 -30.06
N ALA A 189 4.33 14.30 -29.27
CA ALA A 189 5.51 13.52 -29.61
C ALA A 189 5.29 12.73 -30.92
N LEU A 190 4.16 12.04 -31.09
CA LEU A 190 3.82 11.42 -32.39
C LEU A 190 3.92 12.43 -33.54
N ALA A 191 3.40 13.65 -33.33
CA ALA A 191 3.35 14.66 -34.37
C ALA A 191 4.72 15.19 -34.78
N GLU A 192 5.66 15.29 -33.86
CA GLU A 192 7.06 15.64 -34.11
C GLU A 192 7.79 14.58 -34.94
N HIS A 193 7.41 13.31 -34.79
CA HIS A 193 7.89 12.20 -35.64
C HIS A 193 7.11 12.08 -36.96
N GLY A 194 6.21 13.03 -37.27
CA GLY A 194 5.39 12.99 -38.49
C GLY A 194 4.29 11.93 -38.47
N ILE A 195 4.01 11.32 -37.31
CA ILE A 195 3.00 10.30 -37.11
C ILE A 195 1.72 10.96 -36.56
N ARG A 196 0.57 10.35 -36.81
CA ARG A 196 -0.70 10.66 -36.14
C ARG A 196 -1.35 9.35 -35.72
N PRO A 197 -2.13 9.32 -34.62
CA PRO A 197 -2.97 8.17 -34.34
C PRO A 197 -3.86 7.85 -35.55
N SER A 198 -4.00 6.57 -35.89
CA SER A 198 -4.93 6.14 -36.93
C SER A 198 -6.38 6.43 -36.53
N ARG A 199 -6.65 6.41 -35.21
CA ARG A 199 -7.90 6.84 -34.60
C ARG A 199 -7.63 7.29 -33.16
N SER A 200 -8.36 8.31 -32.73
CA SER A 200 -8.42 8.72 -31.32
C SER A 200 -9.86 8.57 -30.83
N TYR A 201 -10.02 7.87 -29.71
CA TYR A 201 -11.29 7.62 -29.05
C TYR A 201 -11.34 8.39 -27.72
N LEU A 202 -12.50 8.93 -27.41
CA LEU A 202 -12.83 9.47 -26.09
C LEU A 202 -14.00 8.64 -25.56
N LEU A 203 -13.88 8.10 -24.36
CA LEU A 203 -15.00 7.50 -23.65
C LEU A 203 -15.81 8.65 -23.04
N ASP A 204 -17.04 8.80 -23.50
CA ASP A 204 -18.00 9.79 -23.02
C ASP A 204 -19.34 9.10 -22.68
N ASP A 205 -20.33 9.87 -22.23
CA ASP A 205 -21.64 9.35 -21.83
C ASP A 205 -22.39 8.62 -22.97
N ASN A 206 -21.96 8.75 -24.22
CA ASN A 206 -22.59 8.14 -25.40
C ASN A 206 -21.79 6.95 -25.97
N THR A 207 -20.61 6.66 -25.41
CA THR A 207 -19.70 5.64 -25.93
C THR A 207 -19.47 4.60 -24.85
N THR A 208 -19.75 3.33 -25.14
CA THR A 208 -19.48 2.23 -24.21
C THR A 208 -18.12 1.59 -24.50
N VAL A 209 -17.61 0.81 -23.54
CA VAL A 209 -16.39 0.01 -23.77
C VAL A 209 -16.60 -1.02 -24.89
N GLU A 210 -17.79 -1.61 -24.98
CA GLU A 210 -18.15 -2.54 -26.06
C GLU A 210 -18.06 -1.88 -27.45
N ASP A 211 -18.56 -0.64 -27.59
CA ASP A 211 -18.43 0.14 -28.83
C ASP A 211 -16.95 0.37 -29.20
N LEU A 212 -16.11 0.68 -28.20
CA LEU A 212 -14.67 0.84 -28.42
C LEU A 212 -14.03 -0.45 -28.88
N VAL A 213 -14.38 -1.59 -28.26
CA VAL A 213 -13.85 -2.91 -28.62
C VAL A 213 -14.22 -3.26 -30.06
N GLU A 214 -15.46 -3.04 -30.49
CA GLU A 214 -15.89 -3.28 -31.87
C GLU A 214 -15.10 -2.39 -32.85
N GLN A 215 -15.00 -1.10 -32.56
CA GLN A 215 -14.33 -0.12 -33.43
C GLN A 215 -12.82 -0.38 -33.52
N ILE A 216 -12.17 -0.75 -32.41
CA ILE A 216 -10.74 -1.08 -32.37
C ILE A 216 -10.49 -2.42 -33.05
N SER A 217 -11.30 -3.44 -32.80
CA SER A 217 -11.16 -4.76 -33.45
C SER A 217 -11.32 -4.65 -34.97
N THR A 218 -12.19 -3.75 -35.45
CA THR A 218 -12.39 -3.48 -36.88
C THR A 218 -11.18 -2.78 -37.52
N THR A 219 -10.56 -1.83 -36.81
CA THR A 219 -9.37 -1.13 -37.31
C THR A 219 -8.09 -1.95 -37.16
N ASN A 220 -8.09 -2.95 -36.27
CA ASN A 220 -7.00 -3.88 -35.97
C ASN A 220 -5.62 -3.18 -35.86
N PRO A 221 -5.48 -2.21 -34.93
CA PRO A 221 -4.24 -1.46 -34.78
C PRO A 221 -3.10 -2.33 -34.24
N GLY A 222 -1.86 -1.95 -34.54
CA GLY A 222 -0.67 -2.59 -33.97
C GLY A 222 -0.51 -2.28 -32.48
N VAL A 223 -0.89 -1.07 -32.07
CA VAL A 223 -0.84 -0.62 -30.67
C VAL A 223 -2.13 0.09 -30.28
N VAL A 224 -2.64 -0.19 -29.08
CA VAL A 224 -3.67 0.59 -28.41
C VAL A 224 -3.05 1.23 -27.17
N VAL A 225 -3.10 2.55 -27.10
CA VAL A 225 -2.59 3.36 -25.99
C VAL A 225 -3.75 3.93 -25.21
N VAL A 226 -3.84 3.63 -23.92
CA VAL A 226 -4.98 3.96 -23.07
C VAL A 226 -4.57 4.91 -21.96
N TYR A 227 -5.46 5.84 -21.65
CA TYR A 227 -5.35 6.79 -20.54
C TYR A 227 -6.68 6.86 -19.79
N GLY A 228 -6.63 6.76 -18.46
CA GLY A 228 -7.78 6.91 -17.58
C GLY A 228 -7.87 5.84 -16.48
N PRO A 229 -9.06 5.55 -15.91
CA PRO A 229 -9.17 4.79 -14.67
C PRO A 229 -8.81 3.31 -14.82
N PRO A 230 -8.09 2.70 -13.85
CA PRO A 230 -7.63 1.31 -13.93
C PRO A 230 -8.73 0.27 -14.14
N ALA A 231 -9.87 0.41 -13.44
CA ALA A 231 -11.02 -0.49 -13.60
C ALA A 231 -11.50 -0.52 -15.05
N THR A 232 -11.79 0.64 -15.65
CA THR A 232 -12.30 0.73 -17.03
C THR A 232 -11.26 0.27 -18.06
N ALA A 233 -9.99 0.63 -17.86
CA ALA A 233 -8.89 0.17 -18.71
C ALA A 233 -8.73 -1.35 -18.70
N SER A 234 -8.91 -2.00 -17.55
CA SER A 234 -8.84 -3.46 -17.40
C SER A 234 -9.96 -4.19 -18.16
N ILE A 235 -11.17 -3.61 -18.18
CA ILE A 235 -12.32 -4.13 -18.94
C ILE A 235 -12.02 -4.05 -20.44
N LEU A 236 -11.63 -2.85 -20.93
CA LEU A 236 -11.27 -2.66 -22.34
C LEU A 236 -10.17 -3.64 -22.77
N TYR A 237 -9.11 -3.77 -21.97
CA TYR A 237 -8.02 -4.68 -22.28
C TYR A 237 -8.49 -6.14 -22.39
N SER A 238 -9.28 -6.58 -21.40
CA SER A 238 -9.78 -7.95 -21.33
C SER A 238 -10.74 -8.29 -22.46
N GLU A 239 -11.58 -7.35 -22.87
CA GLU A 239 -12.52 -7.51 -23.98
C GLU A 239 -11.81 -7.50 -25.33
N LEU A 240 -10.82 -6.60 -25.55
CA LEU A 240 -9.98 -6.62 -26.76
C LEU A 240 -9.23 -7.95 -26.91
N ARG A 241 -8.66 -8.49 -25.83
CA ARG A 241 -8.02 -9.82 -25.87
C ARG A 241 -9.03 -10.92 -26.18
N SER A 242 -10.26 -10.81 -25.67
CA SER A 242 -11.32 -11.79 -25.89
C SER A 242 -11.93 -11.71 -27.29
N SER A 243 -11.89 -10.54 -27.96
CA SER A 243 -12.27 -10.38 -29.37
C SER A 243 -11.22 -10.95 -30.33
N GLY A 244 -10.04 -11.32 -29.82
CA GLY A 244 -8.93 -11.86 -30.60
C GLY A 244 -7.93 -10.82 -31.07
N TRP A 245 -8.01 -9.56 -30.60
CA TRP A 245 -7.00 -8.55 -30.91
C TRP A 245 -5.66 -8.88 -30.25
N GLY A 246 -4.62 -9.02 -31.08
CA GLY A 246 -3.27 -9.45 -30.68
C GLY A 246 -2.21 -8.36 -30.61
N GLY A 247 -2.58 -7.08 -30.75
CA GLY A 247 -1.62 -5.96 -30.74
C GLY A 247 -1.04 -5.64 -29.36
N ARG A 248 -0.10 -4.71 -29.30
CA ARG A 248 0.50 -4.24 -28.04
C ARG A 248 -0.45 -3.30 -27.31
N PHE A 249 -0.57 -3.48 -26.00
CA PHE A 249 -1.38 -2.63 -25.15
C PHE A 249 -0.46 -1.79 -24.28
N ALA A 250 -0.57 -0.47 -24.38
CA ALA A 250 0.16 0.46 -23.53
C ALA A 250 -0.83 1.23 -22.66
N TYR A 251 -0.61 1.22 -21.34
CA TYR A 251 -1.49 1.85 -20.38
C TYR A 251 -0.65 2.52 -19.28
N ASN A 252 -0.84 3.82 -19.09
CA ASN A 252 -0.01 4.65 -18.21
C ASN A 252 -0.15 4.36 -16.70
N GLN A 253 -1.06 3.46 -16.31
CA GLN A 253 -1.24 3.01 -14.93
C GLN A 253 -1.30 1.47 -14.83
N ALA A 254 -0.62 0.76 -15.74
CA ALA A 254 -0.61 -0.70 -15.73
C ALA A 254 0.03 -1.29 -14.46
N ASP A 255 0.88 -0.51 -13.79
CA ASP A 255 1.53 -0.90 -12.54
C ASP A 255 0.59 -0.83 -11.32
N SER A 256 -0.60 -0.22 -11.48
CA SER A 256 -1.58 -0.09 -10.40
C SER A 256 -2.11 -1.45 -9.92
N THR A 257 -2.30 -1.56 -8.60
CA THR A 257 -2.86 -2.77 -7.99
C THR A 257 -4.24 -3.11 -8.57
N GLU A 258 -5.07 -2.10 -8.84
CA GLU A 258 -6.43 -2.28 -9.37
C GLU A 258 -6.42 -2.87 -10.78
N PHE A 259 -5.60 -2.34 -11.70
CA PHE A 259 -5.47 -2.91 -13.05
C PHE A 259 -4.95 -4.35 -12.98
N ARG A 260 -3.88 -4.57 -12.22
CA ARG A 260 -3.23 -5.88 -12.10
C ARG A 260 -4.12 -6.94 -11.46
N ALA A 261 -4.95 -6.58 -10.50
CA ALA A 261 -5.89 -7.49 -9.86
C ALA A 261 -7.10 -7.83 -10.75
N SER A 262 -7.45 -6.93 -11.67
CA SER A 262 -8.63 -7.07 -12.54
C SER A 262 -8.34 -7.79 -13.86
N VAL A 263 -7.07 -7.85 -14.28
CA VAL A 263 -6.64 -8.55 -15.49
C VAL A 263 -6.12 -9.95 -15.13
N PRO A 264 -6.56 -11.02 -15.83
CA PRO A 264 -6.01 -12.36 -15.62
C PRO A 264 -4.49 -12.36 -15.76
N PHE A 265 -3.81 -13.04 -14.83
CA PHE A 265 -2.37 -12.99 -14.68
C PHE A 265 -1.60 -13.32 -15.97
N GLU A 266 -2.06 -14.33 -16.71
CA GLU A 266 -1.49 -14.75 -18.00
C GLU A 266 -1.63 -13.71 -19.12
N ARG A 267 -2.47 -12.68 -18.93
CA ARG A 267 -2.67 -11.57 -19.87
C ARG A 267 -1.90 -10.31 -19.47
N LEU A 268 -1.29 -10.26 -18.28
CA LEU A 268 -0.52 -9.08 -17.85
C LEU A 268 0.78 -8.94 -18.64
N THR A 269 1.40 -10.05 -19.01
CA THR A 269 2.71 -10.04 -19.68
C THR A 269 2.66 -9.25 -20.98
N GLY A 270 3.59 -8.31 -21.12
CA GLY A 270 3.72 -7.49 -22.32
C GLY A 270 2.87 -6.22 -22.36
N VAL A 271 2.13 -5.91 -21.28
CA VAL A 271 1.49 -4.59 -21.15
C VAL A 271 2.57 -3.56 -20.83
N ILE A 272 2.67 -2.54 -21.68
CA ILE A 272 3.65 -1.45 -21.55
C ILE A 272 3.05 -0.37 -20.64
N SER A 273 3.83 0.20 -19.74
CA SER A 273 3.46 1.33 -18.90
C SER A 273 4.49 2.44 -18.93
N VAL A 274 4.13 3.56 -18.30
CA VAL A 274 5.03 4.69 -18.11
C VAL A 274 4.84 5.28 -16.73
N THR A 275 5.95 5.55 -16.06
CA THR A 275 6.01 6.05 -14.69
C THR A 275 7.17 7.03 -14.55
N THR A 276 7.37 7.59 -13.37
CA THR A 276 8.44 8.54 -13.04
C THR A 276 9.69 7.83 -12.51
N TRP A 277 9.51 6.62 -11.98
CA TRP A 277 10.57 5.73 -11.52
C TRP A 277 10.03 4.30 -11.38
N SER A 278 10.90 3.30 -11.47
CA SER A 278 10.56 1.89 -11.23
C SER A 278 11.56 1.27 -10.26
N TYR A 279 11.07 0.42 -9.35
CA TYR A 279 11.92 -0.34 -8.43
C TYR A 279 12.86 -1.31 -9.16
N SER A 280 12.56 -1.66 -10.41
CA SER A 280 13.44 -2.46 -11.27
C SER A 280 14.54 -1.64 -11.96
N SER A 281 14.70 -0.35 -11.63
CA SER A 281 15.82 0.45 -12.14
C SER A 281 17.15 -0.13 -11.65
N PRO A 282 18.10 -0.40 -12.56
CA PRO A 282 19.37 -1.06 -12.26
C PRO A 282 20.42 -0.10 -11.68
N THR A 283 20.08 1.18 -11.47
CA THR A 283 21.05 2.12 -10.91
C THR A 283 21.37 1.75 -9.47
N ARG A 284 22.66 1.78 -9.09
CA ARG A 284 23.10 1.48 -7.72
C ARG A 284 22.37 2.29 -6.65
N THR A 285 22.00 3.54 -6.96
CA THR A 285 21.22 4.40 -6.04
C THR A 285 19.82 3.83 -5.83
N SER A 286 19.16 3.40 -6.91
CA SER A 286 17.83 2.80 -6.89
C SER A 286 17.82 1.44 -6.21
N GLU A 287 18.71 0.52 -6.59
CA GLU A 287 18.83 -0.80 -5.96
C GLU A 287 19.05 -0.68 -4.45
N ARG A 288 19.95 0.22 -4.04
CA ARG A 288 20.20 0.47 -2.63
C ARG A 288 18.94 0.97 -1.94
N PHE A 289 18.30 2.01 -2.48
CA PHE A 289 17.04 2.54 -1.95
C PHE A 289 15.97 1.46 -1.79
N VAL A 290 15.74 0.61 -2.80
CA VAL A 290 14.78 -0.49 -2.74
C VAL A 290 15.10 -1.44 -1.59
N LEU A 291 16.36 -1.88 -1.47
CA LEU A 291 16.78 -2.77 -0.39
C LEU A 291 16.62 -2.15 1.00
N ASP A 292 16.97 -0.87 1.16
CA ASP A 292 16.82 -0.19 2.43
C ASP A 292 15.36 0.05 2.79
N TYR A 293 14.53 0.38 1.81
CA TYR A 293 13.10 0.62 2.00
C TYR A 293 12.38 -0.68 2.41
N ILE A 294 12.63 -1.78 1.69
CA ILE A 294 12.12 -3.10 2.07
C ILE A 294 12.65 -3.49 3.46
N GLY A 295 13.93 -3.23 3.73
CA GLY A 295 14.53 -3.51 5.04
C GLY A 295 13.93 -2.69 6.18
N ALA A 296 13.46 -1.46 5.90
CA ALA A 296 12.89 -0.56 6.89
C ALA A 296 11.39 -0.77 7.11
N TYR A 297 10.64 -1.10 6.05
CA TYR A 297 9.17 -1.06 6.05
C TYR A 297 8.51 -2.39 5.66
N GLY A 298 9.26 -3.35 5.11
CA GLY A 298 8.70 -4.63 4.64
C GLY A 298 7.87 -4.52 3.35
N GLU A 299 7.93 -3.36 2.67
CA GLU A 299 7.14 -3.02 1.49
C GLU A 299 8.05 -2.71 0.31
N ILE A 300 7.56 -2.92 -0.92
CA ILE A 300 8.26 -2.48 -2.13
C ILE A 300 7.94 -0.98 -2.32
N PRO A 301 8.95 -0.10 -2.42
CA PRO A 301 8.69 1.32 -2.61
C PRO A 301 8.03 1.62 -3.95
N ASP A 302 7.17 2.64 -3.94
CA ASP A 302 6.53 3.19 -5.12
C ASP A 302 7.28 4.45 -5.64
N PRO A 303 6.86 5.02 -6.79
CA PRO A 303 7.47 6.24 -7.32
C PRO A 303 7.25 7.49 -6.44
N VAL A 304 6.24 7.51 -5.59
CA VAL A 304 5.97 8.62 -4.66
C VAL A 304 7.02 8.63 -3.54
N ALA A 305 7.32 7.47 -2.97
CA ALA A 305 8.34 7.28 -1.95
C ALA A 305 9.74 7.58 -2.49
N ALA A 306 10.06 7.08 -3.69
CA ALA A 306 11.34 7.39 -4.37
C ALA A 306 11.51 8.90 -4.56
N ALA A 307 10.46 9.59 -4.99
CA ALA A 307 10.50 11.03 -5.17
C ALA A 307 10.63 11.80 -3.84
N ALA A 308 9.93 11.39 -2.78
CA ALA A 308 10.07 12.00 -1.46
C ALA A 308 11.47 11.82 -0.87
N TYR A 309 12.08 10.64 -1.06
CA TYR A 309 13.47 10.38 -0.68
C TYR A 309 14.42 11.35 -1.40
N ASP A 310 14.24 11.52 -2.71
CA ASP A 310 15.03 12.46 -3.51
C ASP A 310 14.76 13.93 -3.15
N GLY A 311 13.52 14.29 -2.80
CA GLY A 311 13.16 15.62 -2.33
C GLY A 311 13.94 16.05 -1.09
N ILE A 312 14.11 15.15 -0.11
CA ILE A 312 14.97 15.40 1.06
C ILE A 312 16.44 15.60 0.66
N ARG A 313 16.93 14.87 -0.35
CA ARG A 313 18.31 15.01 -0.83
C ARG A 313 18.53 16.31 -1.58
N LEU A 314 17.55 16.76 -2.36
CA LEU A 314 17.57 18.08 -3.01
C LEU A 314 17.56 19.19 -1.96
N LEU A 315 16.71 19.09 -0.93
CA LEU A 315 16.70 20.02 0.19
C LEU A 315 18.05 20.07 0.90
N ALA A 316 18.65 18.92 1.21
CA ALA A 316 19.96 18.85 1.85
C ALA A 316 21.06 19.52 1.00
N THR A 317 21.03 19.31 -0.32
CA THR A 317 21.97 19.94 -1.25
C THR A 317 21.75 21.46 -1.31
N ALA A 318 20.50 21.89 -1.40
CA ALA A 318 20.12 23.29 -1.46
C ALA A 318 20.44 24.08 -0.17
N ILE A 319 20.34 23.44 1.01
CA ILE A 319 20.74 24.02 2.30
C ILE A 319 22.24 24.36 2.34
N GLY A 320 23.06 23.55 1.65
CA GLY A 320 24.51 23.76 1.56
C GLY A 320 24.92 24.96 0.70
N ASN A 321 24.01 25.49 -0.11
CA ASN A 321 24.28 26.60 -1.03
C ASN A 321 23.95 27.97 -0.37
N PRO A 322 24.73 29.03 -0.63
CA PRO A 322 24.41 30.37 -0.14
C PRO A 322 23.18 30.93 -0.88
N GLY A 323 22.22 31.49 -0.14
CA GLY A 323 21.01 32.07 -0.73
C GLY A 323 19.74 31.65 0.02
N THR A 324 18.58 31.90 -0.58
CA THR A 324 17.32 31.34 -0.05
C THR A 324 17.14 29.91 -0.53
N LEU A 325 16.49 29.08 0.28
CA LEU A 325 16.25 27.66 -0.04
C LEU A 325 15.49 27.49 -1.37
N THR A 326 14.48 28.33 -1.62
CA THR A 326 13.71 28.37 -2.88
C THR A 326 14.60 28.64 -4.09
N GLN A 327 15.49 29.65 -4.02
CA GLN A 327 16.42 29.96 -5.10
C GLN A 327 17.39 28.80 -5.35
N ASN A 328 17.91 28.21 -4.28
CA ASN A 328 18.86 27.10 -4.39
C ASN A 328 18.21 25.86 -4.99
N LEU A 329 16.98 25.52 -4.58
CA LEU A 329 16.22 24.38 -5.14
C LEU A 329 16.00 24.51 -6.66
N ALA A 330 15.74 25.73 -7.15
CA ALA A 330 15.53 25.98 -8.58
C ALA A 330 16.82 25.98 -9.43
N ASN A 331 18.01 25.91 -8.81
CA ASN A 331 19.29 26.10 -9.51
C ASN A 331 20.35 25.06 -9.11
N LEU A 332 19.97 23.80 -8.91
CA LEU A 332 20.91 22.70 -8.66
C LEU A 332 21.34 22.08 -10.00
N ASP A 333 22.65 21.97 -10.23
CA ASP A 333 23.19 21.48 -11.50
C ASP A 333 22.90 19.99 -11.74
N ALA A 334 23.41 19.10 -10.88
CA ALA A 334 23.20 17.66 -11.00
C ALA A 334 23.28 16.98 -9.63
N VAL A 335 22.15 16.45 -9.17
CA VAL A 335 22.07 15.65 -7.93
C VAL A 335 21.72 14.21 -8.30
N ARG A 336 22.61 13.27 -8.01
CA ARG A 336 22.38 11.83 -8.28
C ARG A 336 21.24 11.29 -7.40
N GLY A 337 20.02 11.19 -7.92
CA GLY A 337 18.83 10.68 -7.24
C GLY A 337 18.58 9.18 -7.41
N VAL A 338 17.53 8.70 -6.76
CA VAL A 338 16.91 7.38 -6.96
C VAL A 338 16.15 7.37 -8.29
N GLN A 339 15.46 8.48 -8.60
CA GLN A 339 14.73 8.67 -9.86
C GLN A 339 15.66 8.89 -11.06
N GLY A 340 16.98 8.95 -10.87
CA GLY A 340 17.95 9.36 -11.88
C GLY A 340 18.71 10.61 -11.46
N GLU A 341 19.48 11.19 -12.38
CA GLU A 341 20.06 12.51 -12.15
C GLU A 341 18.96 13.58 -12.08
N LEU A 342 19.08 14.48 -11.10
CA LEU A 342 18.14 15.57 -10.83
C LEU A 342 18.86 16.90 -11.06
N SER A 343 18.59 17.51 -12.21
CA SER A 343 19.28 18.70 -12.71
C SER A 343 18.31 19.85 -12.84
N THR A 344 18.07 20.56 -11.73
CA THR A 344 16.96 21.51 -11.61
C THR A 344 17.24 22.85 -12.28
N SER A 345 18.52 23.21 -12.45
CA SER A 345 18.94 24.43 -13.17
C SER A 345 18.61 24.40 -14.66
N GLU A 346 18.35 23.22 -15.23
CA GLU A 346 17.96 23.03 -16.63
C GLU A 346 16.45 22.98 -16.84
N LEU A 347 15.66 23.02 -15.77
CA LEU A 347 14.20 22.88 -15.81
C LEU A 347 13.49 24.23 -15.62
N LEU A 348 12.18 24.24 -15.90
CA LEU A 348 11.33 25.37 -15.54
C LEU A 348 11.34 25.55 -14.01
N VAL A 349 11.26 26.80 -13.56
CA VAL A 349 11.12 27.10 -12.13
C VAL A 349 9.90 26.36 -11.57
N GLY A 350 10.11 25.64 -10.47
CA GLY A 350 9.10 24.76 -9.87
C GLY A 350 9.22 23.30 -10.29
N GLU A 351 9.99 22.94 -11.32
CA GLU A 351 10.24 21.55 -11.68
C GLU A 351 11.57 21.05 -11.09
N LEU A 352 11.53 19.91 -10.41
CA LEU A 352 12.73 19.30 -9.82
C LEU A 352 13.11 17.95 -10.43
N SER A 353 12.28 17.40 -11.33
CA SER A 353 12.58 16.19 -12.08
C SER A 353 11.85 16.18 -13.42
N ASN A 354 12.52 15.69 -14.46
CA ASN A 354 11.97 15.38 -15.77
C ASN A 354 12.22 13.90 -16.14
N ASN A 355 12.54 13.06 -15.14
CA ASN A 355 12.82 11.65 -15.35
C ASN A 355 11.53 10.86 -15.61
N VAL A 356 11.55 10.07 -16.67
CA VAL A 356 10.47 9.18 -17.08
C VAL A 356 11.04 7.78 -17.26
N ALA A 357 10.30 6.78 -16.80
CA ALA A 357 10.63 5.37 -16.94
C ALA A 357 9.50 4.67 -17.70
N VAL A 358 9.84 3.97 -18.78
CA VAL A 358 8.92 3.08 -19.48
C VAL A 358 9.15 1.67 -18.97
N THR A 359 8.07 1.01 -18.57
CA THR A 359 8.09 -0.34 -18.01
C THR A 359 7.28 -1.29 -18.88
N GLU A 360 7.54 -2.58 -18.75
CA GLU A 360 6.71 -3.65 -19.30
C GLU A 360 6.39 -4.63 -18.18
N LEU A 361 5.14 -5.08 -18.09
CA LEU A 361 4.77 -6.10 -17.12
C LEU A 361 5.35 -7.46 -17.56
N GLY A 362 6.14 -8.07 -16.68
CA GLY A 362 6.77 -9.37 -16.94
C GLY A 362 5.82 -10.58 -16.82
N ALA A 363 6.39 -11.78 -16.89
CA ALA A 363 5.67 -13.05 -16.75
C ALA A 363 4.89 -13.18 -15.42
N PHE A 364 5.32 -12.42 -14.41
CA PHE A 364 4.70 -12.40 -13.08
C PHE A 364 3.87 -11.14 -12.79
N GLY A 365 3.56 -10.36 -13.84
CA GLY A 365 2.79 -9.11 -13.71
C GLY A 365 3.53 -7.99 -12.97
N ALA A 366 4.83 -8.14 -12.73
CA ALA A 366 5.69 -7.17 -12.09
C ALA A 366 6.29 -6.22 -13.15
N PRO A 367 6.34 -4.89 -12.93
CA PRO A 367 6.97 -3.96 -13.85
C PRO A 367 8.49 -4.15 -13.94
N GLU A 368 8.96 -4.34 -15.16
CA GLU A 368 10.37 -4.38 -15.53
C GLU A 368 10.71 -3.11 -16.30
N LEU A 369 11.75 -2.40 -15.87
CA LEU A 369 12.22 -1.20 -16.56
C LEU A 369 12.76 -1.57 -17.95
N ILE A 370 12.30 -0.87 -18.97
CA ILE A 370 12.78 -1.03 -20.34
C ILE A 370 13.73 0.10 -20.74
N VAL A 371 13.30 1.34 -20.53
CA VAL A 371 14.06 2.53 -20.90
C VAL A 371 13.75 3.70 -19.97
N ARG A 372 14.71 4.61 -19.81
CA ARG A 372 14.55 5.88 -19.10
C ARG A 372 14.76 7.05 -20.05
N TYR A 373 14.05 8.14 -19.78
CA TYR A 373 14.24 9.42 -20.42
C TYR A 373 14.49 10.51 -19.37
N SER A 374 15.36 11.46 -19.70
CA SER A 374 15.45 12.76 -19.06
C SER A 374 14.93 13.79 -20.05
N GLY A 375 13.70 14.27 -19.83
CA GLY A 375 12.97 15.06 -20.82
C GLY A 375 12.75 14.27 -22.11
N ASN A 376 13.36 14.71 -23.22
CA ASN A 376 13.30 14.03 -24.52
C ASN A 376 14.46 13.07 -24.77
N THR A 377 15.49 13.07 -23.92
CA THR A 377 16.72 12.34 -24.19
C THR A 377 16.64 10.98 -23.52
N MET A 378 16.76 9.91 -24.30
CA MET A 378 16.92 8.56 -23.76
C MET A 378 18.21 8.50 -22.95
N VAL A 379 18.10 8.05 -21.70
CA VAL A 379 19.25 7.85 -20.81
C VAL A 379 19.57 6.37 -20.81
N VAL A 380 20.80 6.05 -21.17
CA VAL A 380 21.33 4.70 -20.97
C VAL A 380 21.80 4.63 -19.54
N ASP A 381 21.16 3.77 -18.74
CA ASP A 381 21.68 3.40 -17.43
C ASP A 381 22.94 2.55 -17.67
N THR A 382 24.09 3.21 -17.87
CA THR A 382 25.36 2.50 -17.94
C THR A 382 25.62 1.89 -16.58
N GLU A 383 25.87 0.58 -16.56
CA GLU A 383 26.40 -0.15 -15.40
C GLU A 383 27.68 0.54 -14.92
N ASP A 384 27.56 1.50 -14.00
CA ASP A 384 28.69 1.93 -13.17
C ASP A 384 28.98 0.80 -12.18
N GLU A 385 29.76 -0.17 -12.70
CA GLU A 385 30.36 -1.37 -12.11
C GLU A 385 29.43 -2.39 -11.45
N GLU A 386 29.25 -3.51 -12.18
CA GLU A 386 28.65 -4.82 -11.86
C GLU A 386 27.37 -4.82 -10.98
N PRO A 387 26.30 -5.56 -11.37
CA PRO A 387 25.26 -5.93 -10.40
C PRO A 387 25.95 -6.56 -9.19
N ILE A 388 25.44 -6.38 -7.97
CA ILE A 388 26.02 -7.04 -6.78
C ILE A 388 25.99 -8.55 -7.05
N ALA A 389 27.11 -9.07 -7.56
CA ALA A 389 27.23 -10.45 -7.94
C ALA A 389 27.10 -11.28 -6.67
N THR A 390 26.22 -12.27 -6.73
CA THR A 390 26.20 -13.34 -5.75
C THR A 390 27.53 -14.11 -5.89
N GLN A 391 28.60 -13.67 -5.20
CA GLN A 391 29.87 -14.38 -5.18
C GLN A 391 30.11 -15.05 -3.82
N VAL A 392 29.95 -16.36 -3.85
CA VAL A 392 30.55 -17.31 -2.91
C VAL A 392 32.00 -17.57 -3.34
N ALA A 393 32.91 -17.58 -2.36
CA ALA A 393 34.28 -18.13 -2.34
C ALA A 393 35.50 -17.28 -2.80
N GLN A 394 36.22 -16.78 -1.77
CA GLN A 394 37.68 -16.71 -1.54
C GLN A 394 38.71 -16.58 -2.69
N ALA A 395 39.55 -15.55 -2.57
CA ALA A 395 41.02 -15.70 -2.61
C ALA A 395 41.70 -14.71 -1.64
N THR A 396 42.74 -15.20 -0.96
CA THR A 396 43.52 -14.59 0.11
C THR A 396 44.52 -13.54 -0.36
N PHE A 397 44.54 -12.38 0.28
CA PHE A 397 45.74 -11.53 0.39
C PHE A 397 46.00 -11.18 1.85
N THR A 398 47.27 -11.31 2.24
CA THR A 398 47.78 -11.00 3.58
C THR A 398 47.83 -9.47 3.77
N PRO A 399 47.11 -8.88 4.73
CA PRO A 399 47.20 -7.43 4.97
C PRO A 399 48.44 -7.09 5.80
N ALA A 400 49.13 -6.02 5.41
CA ALA A 400 50.00 -5.25 6.28
C ALA A 400 49.14 -4.39 7.23
N PRO A 401 49.57 -4.14 8.49
CA PRO A 401 48.69 -3.56 9.50
C PRO A 401 48.61 -2.04 9.38
N THR A 402 47.39 -1.49 9.31
CA THR A 402 47.12 -0.06 9.51
C THR A 402 45.79 0.13 10.26
N ALA A 403 45.86 0.94 11.33
CA ALA A 403 44.88 1.42 12.31
C ALA A 403 43.43 0.87 12.29
N THR A 404 43.03 0.34 13.45
CA THR A 404 41.70 -0.14 13.85
C THR A 404 40.59 0.91 13.63
N PRO A 405 39.45 0.56 12.99
CA PRO A 405 38.30 1.45 12.82
C PRO A 405 37.42 1.55 14.08
N ASP A 406 36.68 2.66 14.18
CA ASP A 406 35.60 2.89 15.16
C ASP A 406 34.62 1.71 15.17
N SER A 407 34.42 1.10 16.35
CA SER A 407 33.51 -0.03 16.51
C SER A 407 32.05 0.43 16.36
N PRO A 408 31.19 -0.32 15.66
CA PRO A 408 29.77 0.00 15.57
C PRO A 408 29.13 0.01 16.95
N TYR A 409 28.17 0.90 17.16
CA TYR A 409 27.41 1.02 18.40
C TYR A 409 25.92 1.17 18.07
N LEU A 410 25.06 0.92 19.05
CA LEU A 410 23.63 1.12 18.92
C LEU A 410 23.15 2.21 19.88
N ILE A 411 22.02 2.83 19.55
CA ILE A 411 21.25 3.68 20.45
C ILE A 411 19.85 3.07 20.58
N VAL A 412 19.36 2.98 21.80
CA VAL A 412 17.97 2.60 22.06
C VAL A 412 17.06 3.79 21.75
N THR A 413 16.21 3.68 20.74
CA THR A 413 15.42 4.83 20.24
C THR A 413 13.94 4.77 20.59
N ARG A 414 13.48 3.68 21.21
CA ARG A 414 12.15 3.57 21.82
C ARG A 414 12.18 2.66 23.05
N ALA A 415 11.60 3.13 24.15
CA ALA A 415 11.30 2.35 25.37
C ALA A 415 12.51 1.62 26.01
N VAL A 416 12.27 0.87 27.09
CA VAL A 416 13.30 0.07 27.77
C VAL A 416 13.53 -1.24 27.03
N GLN A 417 14.78 -1.53 26.67
CA GLN A 417 15.20 -2.71 25.92
C GLN A 417 15.82 -3.77 26.82
N ASN A 418 15.39 -5.02 26.66
CA ASN A 418 15.94 -6.15 27.40
C ASN A 418 17.19 -6.71 26.73
N VAL A 419 18.34 -6.62 27.41
CA VAL A 419 19.58 -7.30 27.03
C VAL A 419 19.50 -8.76 27.48
N ARG A 420 19.63 -9.70 26.55
CA ARG A 420 19.46 -11.15 26.78
C ARG A 420 20.77 -11.93 26.68
N SER A 421 20.77 -13.16 27.15
CA SER A 421 21.92 -14.09 27.08
C SER A 421 22.09 -14.77 25.71
N GLY A 422 21.09 -14.70 24.82
CA GLY A 422 21.10 -15.23 23.46
C GLY A 422 20.03 -14.59 22.57
N PRO A 423 20.04 -14.84 21.25
CA PRO A 423 19.08 -14.25 20.31
C PRO A 423 17.76 -15.00 20.34
N GLY A 424 16.72 -14.37 20.88
CA GLY A 424 15.38 -14.92 20.99
C GLY A 424 14.74 -14.71 22.36
N LEU A 425 13.41 -14.82 22.42
CA LEU A 425 12.65 -14.60 23.65
C LEU A 425 12.82 -15.72 24.69
N ASN A 426 13.35 -16.87 24.27
CA ASN A 426 13.64 -18.05 25.07
C ASN A 426 14.98 -17.99 25.85
N TYR A 427 15.78 -16.93 25.67
CA TYR A 427 17.02 -16.70 26.43
C TYR A 427 16.80 -15.71 27.57
N ASP A 428 17.49 -15.95 28.69
CA ASP A 428 17.37 -15.14 29.92
C ASP A 428 17.72 -13.66 29.68
N ILE A 429 16.99 -12.75 30.31
CA ILE A 429 17.31 -11.32 30.34
C ILE A 429 18.43 -11.11 31.36
N ILE A 430 19.56 -10.59 30.91
CA ILE A 430 20.76 -10.33 31.73
C ILE A 430 20.93 -8.85 32.09
N GLY A 431 20.09 -7.98 31.52
CA GLY A 431 20.04 -6.55 31.84
C GLY A 431 19.03 -5.79 30.97
N GLN A 432 18.99 -4.48 31.15
CA GLN A 432 18.15 -3.58 30.36
C GLN A 432 18.93 -2.32 29.98
N LEU A 433 18.59 -1.74 28.84
CA LEU A 433 19.05 -0.43 28.37
C LEU A 433 17.82 0.48 28.21
N GLN A 434 17.91 1.74 28.62
CA GLN A 434 16.83 2.71 28.51
C GLN A 434 16.92 3.50 27.20
N GLU A 435 15.85 4.20 26.83
CA GLU A 435 15.86 5.12 25.71
C GLU A 435 16.99 6.16 25.84
N GLY A 436 17.79 6.30 24.78
CA GLY A 436 18.99 7.12 24.75
C GLY A 436 20.27 6.41 25.21
N ASP A 437 20.20 5.22 25.81
CA ASP A 437 21.40 4.46 26.17
C ASP A 437 22.12 3.95 24.92
N THR A 438 23.46 3.96 24.98
CA THR A 438 24.32 3.48 23.90
C THR A 438 25.08 2.22 24.29
N ALA A 439 25.30 1.32 23.34
CA ALA A 439 26.08 0.10 23.58
C ALA A 439 26.95 -0.26 22.37
N GLN A 440 28.19 -0.68 22.62
CA GLN A 440 29.10 -1.13 21.58
C GLN A 440 28.63 -2.48 21.02
N VAL A 441 28.45 -2.55 19.71
CA VAL A 441 28.05 -3.76 18.98
C VAL A 441 29.31 -4.55 18.65
N ILE A 442 29.34 -5.80 19.07
CA ILE A 442 30.48 -6.72 18.94
C ILE A 442 30.15 -7.96 18.09
N GLY A 443 28.89 -8.12 17.65
CA GLY A 443 28.47 -9.20 16.77
C GLY A 443 26.97 -9.18 16.44
N ALA A 444 26.48 -10.17 15.68
CA ALA A 444 25.05 -10.38 15.39
C ALA A 444 24.75 -11.86 15.13
N ASN A 445 23.47 -12.26 15.09
CA ASN A 445 23.07 -13.58 14.59
C ASN A 445 23.00 -13.60 13.05
N ILE A 446 22.90 -14.79 12.46
CA ILE A 446 23.06 -15.02 11.02
C ILE A 446 22.04 -14.29 10.14
N ASP A 447 20.82 -14.12 10.62
CA ASP A 447 19.70 -13.40 9.99
C ASP A 447 19.64 -11.94 10.44
N PHE A 448 20.60 -11.48 11.27
CA PHE A 448 20.70 -10.12 11.80
C PHE A 448 19.48 -9.62 12.59
N SER A 449 18.54 -10.48 12.95
CA SER A 449 17.38 -10.14 13.77
C SER A 449 17.74 -9.77 15.21
N TRP A 450 18.95 -10.14 15.67
CA TRP A 450 19.52 -9.79 16.97
C TRP A 450 21.00 -9.38 16.87
N VAL A 451 21.39 -8.38 17.64
CA VAL A 451 22.77 -7.89 17.74
C VAL A 451 23.39 -8.20 19.09
N VAL A 452 24.68 -8.50 19.10
CA VAL A 452 25.48 -8.75 20.29
C VAL A 452 26.20 -7.47 20.69
N ILE A 453 26.06 -7.07 21.94
CA ILE A 453 26.72 -5.94 22.54
C ILE A 453 27.72 -6.36 23.61
N SER A 454 28.73 -5.52 23.82
CA SER A 454 29.56 -5.59 25.03
C SER A 454 28.73 -5.09 26.21
N PHE A 455 28.40 -5.98 27.15
CA PHE A 455 27.53 -5.67 28.28
C PHE A 455 28.13 -6.19 29.58
N ARG A 456 28.48 -5.28 30.50
CA ARG A 456 29.01 -5.56 31.85
C ARG A 456 30.22 -6.52 31.88
N GLY A 457 31.11 -6.42 30.91
CA GLY A 457 32.31 -7.27 30.80
C GLY A 457 32.07 -8.65 30.16
N GLY A 458 30.87 -8.89 29.63
CA GLY A 458 30.49 -10.06 28.84
C GLY A 458 29.73 -9.69 27.57
N GLN A 459 29.07 -10.67 26.96
CA GLN A 459 28.24 -10.49 25.75
C GLN A 459 26.75 -10.44 26.14
N GLY A 460 25.98 -9.57 25.48
CA GLY A 460 24.53 -9.50 25.61
C GLY A 460 23.85 -9.32 24.27
N TRP A 461 22.63 -9.84 24.12
CA TRP A 461 21.87 -9.88 22.87
C TRP A 461 20.68 -8.95 22.92
N LEU A 462 20.45 -8.19 21.85
CA LEU A 462 19.38 -7.20 21.73
C LEU A 462 18.64 -7.37 20.40
N SER A 463 17.31 -7.22 20.42
CA SER A 463 16.45 -7.40 19.23
C SER A 463 16.53 -6.20 18.30
N ARG A 464 16.75 -6.41 17.00
CA ARG A 464 17.01 -5.33 16.04
C ARG A 464 15.80 -4.46 15.71
N GLY A 465 14.57 -4.98 15.83
CA GLY A 465 13.36 -4.31 15.33
C GLY A 465 13.01 -2.95 15.98
N ILE A 466 13.76 -2.53 17.00
CA ILE A 466 13.51 -1.33 17.82
C ILE A 466 14.81 -0.63 18.26
N LEU A 467 15.89 -0.79 17.49
CA LEU A 467 17.21 -0.19 17.76
C LEU A 467 17.72 0.54 16.52
N ASP A 468 18.39 1.67 16.72
CA ASP A 468 19.17 2.32 15.66
C ASP A 468 20.65 1.93 15.80
N LEU A 469 21.22 1.32 14.75
CA LEU A 469 22.62 0.92 14.68
C LEU A 469 23.45 1.97 13.93
N PHE A 470 24.59 2.33 14.49
CA PHE A 470 25.52 3.34 13.97
C PHE A 470 26.91 2.73 13.76
N GLY A 471 27.59 3.14 12.68
CA GLY A 471 28.92 2.66 12.30
C GLY A 471 28.92 1.60 11.19
N ASN A 472 30.09 0.98 10.93
CA ASN A 472 30.24 0.01 9.84
C ASN A 472 29.63 -1.35 10.19
N VAL A 473 28.34 -1.50 9.93
CA VAL A 473 27.58 -2.73 10.23
C VAL A 473 28.03 -3.95 9.41
N ASN A 474 28.73 -3.74 8.29
CA ASN A 474 29.24 -4.82 7.43
C ASN A 474 30.47 -5.54 8.03
N GLN A 475 31.05 -5.00 9.10
CA GLN A 475 32.16 -5.61 9.83
C GLN A 475 31.71 -6.29 11.13
N ILE A 476 30.41 -6.31 11.42
CA ILE A 476 29.86 -6.98 12.60
C ILE A 476 29.99 -8.50 12.40
N PRO A 477 30.79 -9.21 13.21
CA PRO A 477 30.97 -10.64 13.05
C PRO A 477 29.69 -11.40 13.44
N ILE A 478 29.38 -12.47 12.71
CA ILE A 478 28.30 -13.37 13.10
C ILE A 478 28.75 -14.20 14.29
N ILE A 479 28.06 -14.05 15.42
CA ILE A 479 28.28 -14.83 16.63
C ILE A 479 27.23 -15.95 16.64
N ALA A 480 27.69 -17.20 16.74
CA ALA A 480 26.79 -18.32 16.89
C ALA A 480 26.01 -18.18 18.22
N PRO A 481 24.68 -18.37 18.23
CA PRO A 481 23.91 -18.29 19.45
C PRO A 481 24.42 -19.30 20.49
N PRO A 482 24.50 -18.93 21.78
CA PRO A 482 24.81 -19.89 22.83
C PRO A 482 23.73 -20.99 22.88
N PRO A 483 24.07 -22.22 23.30
CA PRO A 483 23.09 -23.30 23.41
C PRO A 483 21.96 -22.89 24.36
N THR A 484 20.72 -23.18 23.96
CA THR A 484 19.53 -22.84 24.75
C THR A 484 19.61 -23.52 26.13
N PRO A 485 19.39 -22.80 27.24
CA PRO A 485 19.51 -23.37 28.58
C PRO A 485 18.59 -24.59 28.75
N THR A 486 19.15 -25.69 29.27
CA THR A 486 18.38 -26.90 29.63
C THR A 486 17.48 -26.55 30.81
N PRO A 487 16.16 -26.81 30.76
CA PRO A 487 15.22 -26.28 31.74
C PRO A 487 15.49 -26.86 33.13
N PRO A 488 15.74 -26.03 34.16
CA PRO A 488 15.63 -26.44 35.55
C PRO A 488 14.16 -26.60 35.94
N PRO A 489 13.85 -27.33 37.04
CA PRO A 489 12.47 -27.47 37.52
C PRO A 489 11.85 -26.09 37.78
N ALA A 490 10.64 -25.89 37.26
CA ALA A 490 9.98 -24.60 37.16
C ALA A 490 9.92 -23.85 38.51
N THR A 491 10.38 -22.60 38.51
CA THR A 491 10.01 -21.57 39.48
C THR A 491 9.58 -20.34 38.70
N ALA A 492 8.45 -19.73 39.09
CA ALA A 492 7.57 -18.93 38.24
C ALA A 492 8.21 -17.69 37.57
N THR A 493 8.05 -17.62 36.25
CA THR A 493 8.14 -16.40 35.43
C THR A 493 7.14 -15.37 35.95
N PRO A 494 7.45 -14.05 36.00
CA PRO A 494 6.39 -13.05 36.15
C PRO A 494 5.45 -13.21 34.95
N THR A 495 4.26 -13.71 35.23
CA THR A 495 3.18 -13.89 34.27
C THR A 495 2.99 -12.56 33.54
N ALA A 496 2.97 -12.58 32.21
CA ALA A 496 2.53 -11.42 31.42
C ALA A 496 1.24 -10.90 32.05
N GLU A 497 1.13 -9.59 32.23
CA GLU A 497 -0.11 -9.00 32.75
C GLU A 497 -1.25 -9.45 31.82
N PRO A 498 -2.24 -10.20 32.34
CA PRO A 498 -3.30 -10.74 31.50
C PRO A 498 -4.15 -9.58 30.98
N PHE A 499 -4.57 -9.63 29.71
CA PHE A 499 -5.52 -8.68 29.11
C PHE A 499 -6.83 -9.39 28.77
N ALA A 500 -7.89 -8.63 28.54
CA ALA A 500 -9.04 -9.12 27.77
C ALA A 500 -8.65 -9.14 26.27
N ASP A 501 -9.41 -9.82 25.43
CA ASP A 501 -9.20 -9.82 23.96
C ASP A 501 -10.54 -10.16 23.30
N VAL A 502 -11.26 -9.15 22.83
CA VAL A 502 -12.62 -9.18 22.35
C VAL A 502 -12.60 -9.31 20.83
N VAL A 503 -12.93 -10.49 20.34
CA VAL A 503 -12.92 -10.76 18.90
C VAL A 503 -14.27 -11.22 18.40
N ILE A 504 -14.58 -10.83 17.17
CA ILE A 504 -15.76 -11.32 16.45
C ILE A 504 -15.42 -12.69 15.86
N VAL A 505 -16.20 -13.70 16.22
CA VAL A 505 -15.96 -15.10 15.80
C VAL A 505 -16.98 -15.61 14.79
N GLY A 506 -18.05 -14.84 14.52
CA GLY A 506 -19.02 -15.17 13.48
C GLY A 506 -20.17 -14.19 13.39
N VAL A 507 -20.76 -14.07 12.20
CA VAL A 507 -21.87 -13.15 11.92
C VAL A 507 -22.89 -13.81 11.00
N THR A 508 -24.19 -13.67 11.32
CA THR A 508 -25.30 -14.24 10.53
C THR A 508 -26.51 -13.29 10.52
N PRO A 509 -27.37 -13.27 9.48
CA PRO A 509 -27.35 -14.08 8.26
C PRO A 509 -26.74 -13.35 7.04
N ASN A 510 -26.08 -14.06 6.14
CA ASN A 510 -25.41 -13.52 4.94
C ASN A 510 -26.34 -12.92 3.85
N ARG A 511 -27.65 -12.78 4.10
CA ARG A 511 -28.60 -12.11 3.21
C ARG A 511 -29.58 -11.28 4.02
N LEU A 512 -29.68 -10.00 3.67
CA LEU A 512 -30.55 -9.02 4.34
C LEU A 512 -31.63 -8.54 3.37
N VAL A 513 -32.86 -8.40 3.87
CA VAL A 513 -34.02 -8.04 3.03
C VAL A 513 -34.20 -6.52 3.02
N ILE A 514 -34.17 -5.92 1.84
CA ILE A 514 -34.41 -4.48 1.63
C ILE A 514 -35.87 -4.16 1.91
N GLY A 515 -36.12 -3.01 2.54
CA GLY A 515 -37.45 -2.56 2.90
C GLY A 515 -38.07 -3.30 4.09
N GLN A 516 -37.34 -4.21 4.74
CA GLN A 516 -37.75 -4.88 5.98
C GLN A 516 -36.70 -4.66 7.08
N PRO A 517 -37.10 -4.55 8.36
CA PRO A 517 -36.15 -4.50 9.45
C PRO A 517 -35.30 -5.79 9.49
N PHE A 518 -33.98 -5.64 9.48
CA PHE A 518 -33.07 -6.76 9.60
C PHE A 518 -32.60 -6.97 11.04
N THR A 519 -32.10 -8.17 11.31
CA THR A 519 -31.40 -8.51 12.55
C THR A 519 -30.16 -9.31 12.19
N VAL A 520 -28.98 -8.71 12.37
CA VAL A 520 -27.69 -9.36 12.21
C VAL A 520 -27.19 -9.78 13.58
N THR A 521 -26.99 -11.07 13.78
CA THR A 521 -26.42 -11.64 14.99
C THR A 521 -24.91 -11.72 14.85
N VAL A 522 -24.19 -10.95 15.67
CA VAL A 522 -22.74 -10.97 15.82
C VAL A 522 -22.40 -11.82 17.03
N THR A 523 -21.58 -12.85 16.83
CA THR A 523 -21.02 -13.68 17.89
C THR A 523 -19.67 -13.10 18.26
N VAL A 524 -19.56 -12.58 19.47
CA VAL A 524 -18.32 -12.02 20.02
C VAL A 524 -17.80 -12.90 21.14
N ARG A 525 -16.48 -13.03 21.24
CA ARG A 525 -15.79 -13.83 22.24
C ARG A 525 -14.71 -13.00 22.92
N ASN A 526 -14.64 -13.07 24.25
CA ASN A 526 -13.42 -12.70 24.95
C ASN A 526 -12.44 -13.89 24.95
N GLN A 527 -11.39 -13.83 24.14
CA GLN A 527 -10.30 -14.81 24.07
C GLN A 527 -9.18 -14.52 25.09
N GLY A 528 -9.23 -13.36 25.73
CA GLY A 528 -8.25 -12.92 26.72
C GLY A 528 -8.39 -13.62 28.07
N ALA A 529 -7.42 -13.34 28.94
CA ALA A 529 -7.31 -13.90 30.28
C ALA A 529 -7.99 -13.04 31.37
N LEU A 530 -8.33 -11.77 31.08
CA LEU A 530 -9.14 -10.92 31.96
C LEU A 530 -10.56 -10.71 31.42
N ALA A 531 -11.48 -10.37 32.32
CA ALA A 531 -12.82 -9.98 31.92
C ALA A 531 -12.79 -8.65 31.16
N ALA A 532 -13.43 -8.60 30.00
CA ALA A 532 -13.68 -7.36 29.28
C ALA A 532 -14.75 -6.55 30.03
N GLY A 533 -14.49 -5.26 30.23
CA GLY A 533 -15.48 -4.30 30.71
C GLY A 533 -16.61 -4.10 29.70
N GLY A 534 -17.53 -3.16 29.95
CA GLY A 534 -18.56 -2.85 28.96
C GLY A 534 -17.96 -2.22 27.70
N PHE A 535 -18.37 -2.70 26.53
CA PHE A 535 -17.86 -2.27 25.22
C PHE A 535 -18.98 -2.20 24.18
N ALA A 536 -18.73 -1.54 23.06
CA ALA A 536 -19.69 -1.42 21.97
C ALA A 536 -19.25 -2.20 20.74
N ILE A 537 -20.22 -2.82 20.05
CA ILE A 537 -20.04 -3.36 18.70
C ILE A 537 -20.87 -2.51 17.74
N ALA A 538 -20.31 -2.13 16.61
CA ALA A 538 -21.03 -1.37 15.60
C ALA A 538 -20.63 -1.69 14.16
N ALA A 539 -21.52 -1.36 13.24
CA ALA A 539 -21.27 -1.38 11.81
C ALA A 539 -22.18 -0.39 11.09
N THR A 540 -21.75 0.04 9.90
CA THR A 540 -22.57 0.85 8.99
C THR A 540 -22.96 -0.01 7.80
N PHE A 541 -24.25 -0.35 7.71
CA PHE A 541 -24.78 -1.27 6.69
C PHE A 541 -25.20 -0.53 5.42
N GLU A 542 -24.86 -1.11 4.27
CA GLU A 542 -25.27 -0.61 2.95
C GLU A 542 -26.33 -1.53 2.29
N PRO A 543 -27.19 -1.03 1.38
CA PRO A 543 -27.32 0.37 0.95
C PRO A 543 -27.99 1.27 2.00
N GLY A 544 -27.62 2.55 1.96
CA GLY A 544 -28.29 3.62 2.73
C GLY A 544 -27.59 3.99 4.03
N SER A 545 -26.33 3.56 4.21
CA SER A 545 -25.46 3.94 5.33
C SER A 545 -26.13 3.82 6.71
N VAL A 546 -26.77 2.68 6.94
CA VAL A 546 -27.54 2.38 8.16
C VAL A 546 -26.60 2.02 9.29
N TYR A 547 -26.34 2.98 10.15
CA TYR A 547 -25.54 2.77 11.36
C TYR A 547 -26.32 1.94 12.41
N ALA A 548 -25.70 0.88 12.92
CA ALA A 548 -26.22 0.10 14.03
C ALA A 548 -25.11 -0.18 15.05
N ALA A 549 -25.44 -0.01 16.32
CA ALA A 549 -24.52 -0.27 17.42
C ALA A 549 -25.24 -0.89 18.62
N VAL A 550 -24.51 -1.66 19.40
CA VAL A 550 -25.02 -2.30 20.61
C VAL A 550 -23.94 -2.30 21.69
N ASN A 551 -24.32 -1.92 22.91
CA ASN A 551 -23.45 -1.99 24.08
C ASN A 551 -23.60 -3.33 24.78
N LEU A 552 -22.48 -3.95 25.13
CA LEU A 552 -22.41 -5.11 25.99
C LEU A 552 -22.00 -4.69 27.40
N PRO A 553 -22.51 -5.35 28.45
CA PRO A 553 -22.07 -5.12 29.82
C PRO A 553 -20.65 -5.67 30.11
N GLY A 554 -20.07 -6.41 29.16
CA GLY A 554 -18.75 -7.06 29.26
C GLY A 554 -18.81 -8.58 29.12
N LEU A 555 -17.64 -9.21 29.01
CA LEU A 555 -17.49 -10.65 28.81
C LEU A 555 -16.42 -11.23 29.71
N ALA A 556 -16.74 -12.29 30.45
CA ALA A 556 -15.74 -13.04 31.20
C ALA A 556 -14.73 -13.75 30.25
N PRO A 557 -13.53 -14.09 30.71
CA PRO A 557 -12.55 -14.85 29.92
C PRO A 557 -13.16 -16.12 29.30
N GLY A 558 -12.98 -16.28 27.99
CA GLY A 558 -13.51 -17.40 27.22
C GLY A 558 -15.01 -17.34 26.91
N GLN A 559 -15.75 -16.40 27.50
CA GLN A 559 -17.20 -16.25 27.32
C GLN A 559 -17.51 -15.74 25.91
N GLN A 560 -18.58 -16.27 25.33
CA GLN A 560 -19.18 -15.76 24.10
C GLN A 560 -20.52 -15.10 24.39
N ALA A 561 -20.87 -14.10 23.61
CA ALA A 561 -22.20 -13.55 23.56
C ALA A 561 -22.64 -13.33 22.11
N ASN A 562 -23.93 -13.50 21.89
CA ASN A 562 -24.59 -13.10 20.65
C ASN A 562 -25.21 -11.74 20.88
N VAL A 563 -24.88 -10.79 20.02
CA VAL A 563 -25.51 -9.47 20.00
C VAL A 563 -26.14 -9.20 18.66
N THR A 564 -27.19 -8.39 18.68
CA THR A 564 -28.00 -8.13 17.49
C THR A 564 -27.83 -6.68 17.06
N LEU A 565 -27.34 -6.50 15.84
CA LEU A 565 -27.39 -5.22 15.12
C LEU A 565 -28.67 -5.21 14.29
N THR A 566 -29.49 -4.17 14.44
CA THR A 566 -30.78 -4.06 13.76
C THR A 566 -30.85 -2.76 12.98
N GLY A 567 -31.46 -2.79 11.80
CA GLY A 567 -31.65 -1.62 10.96
C GLY A 567 -32.65 -1.89 9.85
N LEU A 568 -32.79 -0.95 8.93
CA LEU A 568 -33.68 -1.05 7.77
C LEU A 568 -32.91 -0.64 6.52
N LEU A 569 -32.59 -1.59 5.64
CA LEU A 569 -31.91 -1.28 4.38
C LEU A 569 -32.89 -0.67 3.38
N THR A 570 -32.42 0.35 2.64
CA THR A 570 -33.18 0.98 1.54
C THR A 570 -32.26 1.24 0.37
N GLY A 571 -32.71 0.99 -0.86
CA GLY A 571 -31.93 1.21 -2.07
C GLY A 571 -31.77 -0.05 -2.92
N ALA A 572 -30.67 -0.11 -3.68
CA ALA A 572 -30.42 -1.16 -4.66
C ALA A 572 -29.99 -2.50 -4.03
N THR A 573 -30.36 -3.60 -4.67
CA THR A 573 -29.92 -4.95 -4.28
C THR A 573 -28.44 -5.18 -4.65
N GLY A 574 -27.82 -6.21 -4.09
CA GLY A 574 -26.47 -6.64 -4.44
C GLY A 574 -25.57 -7.01 -3.26
N PRO A 575 -24.37 -7.54 -3.56
CA PRO A 575 -23.38 -7.89 -2.55
C PRO A 575 -22.82 -6.64 -1.87
N ARG A 576 -22.59 -6.73 -0.55
CA ARG A 576 -22.07 -5.65 0.30
C ARG A 576 -21.03 -6.23 1.26
N ASN A 577 -19.99 -5.45 1.52
CA ASN A 577 -18.99 -5.73 2.55
C ASN A 577 -19.01 -4.57 3.53
N VAL A 578 -19.06 -4.88 4.82
CA VAL A 578 -19.00 -3.87 5.89
C VAL A 578 -18.02 -4.34 6.95
N VAL A 579 -17.28 -3.41 7.52
CA VAL A 579 -16.46 -3.68 8.70
C VAL A 579 -17.37 -3.67 9.93
N ILE A 580 -17.30 -4.71 10.74
CA ILE A 580 -17.90 -4.71 12.07
C ILE A 580 -16.78 -4.44 13.07
N VAL A 581 -16.91 -3.33 13.79
CA VAL A 581 -15.92 -2.89 14.77
C VAL A 581 -16.27 -3.50 16.12
N ALA A 582 -15.37 -4.32 16.66
CA ALA A 582 -15.32 -4.72 18.07
C ALA A 582 -14.70 -3.59 18.89
N ASP A 583 -15.17 -3.42 20.12
CA ASP A 583 -14.73 -2.34 21.02
C ASP A 583 -14.66 -0.94 20.37
N LEU A 584 -15.76 -0.52 19.74
CA LEU A 584 -15.83 0.70 18.91
C LEU A 584 -15.18 1.96 19.53
N ASN A 585 -15.26 2.14 20.85
CA ASN A 585 -14.70 3.33 21.51
C ASN A 585 -13.43 3.04 22.31
N ASN A 586 -12.74 1.93 22.03
CA ASN A 586 -11.50 1.50 22.66
C ASN A 586 -11.60 1.42 24.19
N GLN A 587 -12.71 0.85 24.69
CA GLN A 587 -13.14 0.86 26.08
C GLN A 587 -12.53 -0.29 26.90
N VAL A 588 -12.09 -1.35 26.22
CA VAL A 588 -11.43 -2.50 26.81
C VAL A 588 -9.95 -2.38 26.52
N ASN A 589 -9.11 -2.59 27.52
CA ASN A 589 -7.67 -2.68 27.30
C ASN A 589 -7.32 -4.12 26.94
N GLU A 590 -6.99 -4.33 25.67
CA GLU A 590 -6.75 -5.65 25.09
C GLU A 590 -5.26 -5.92 24.82
N GLY A 591 -4.42 -4.92 25.14
CA GLY A 591 -3.01 -4.91 24.79
C GLY A 591 -2.80 -4.72 23.29
N ILE A 592 -1.56 -4.42 22.89
CA ILE A 592 -1.23 -3.95 21.52
C ILE A 592 -1.77 -4.88 20.42
N ALA A 593 -1.75 -6.20 20.62
CA ALA A 593 -2.22 -7.16 19.63
C ALA A 593 -3.76 -7.35 19.62
N GLY A 594 -4.42 -7.12 20.76
CA GLY A 594 -5.88 -7.15 20.85
C GLY A 594 -6.49 -5.89 20.23
N GLU A 595 -5.95 -4.71 20.55
CA GLU A 595 -6.42 -3.44 19.97
C GLU A 595 -6.33 -3.39 18.44
N ALA A 596 -5.37 -4.11 17.86
CA ALA A 596 -5.18 -4.19 16.42
C ALA A 596 -6.24 -5.02 15.68
N ASN A 597 -7.02 -5.84 16.39
CA ASN A 597 -8.01 -6.73 15.78
C ASN A 597 -9.46 -6.18 15.84
N ASN A 598 -9.63 -4.97 16.39
CA ASN A 598 -10.92 -4.35 16.67
C ASN A 598 -11.71 -4.01 15.38
N ASP A 599 -11.06 -3.70 14.27
CA ASP A 599 -11.68 -3.32 12.99
C ASP A 599 -11.35 -4.27 11.82
N ASP A 600 -10.84 -5.47 12.13
CA ASP A 600 -10.39 -6.44 11.12
C ASP A 600 -11.53 -7.33 10.55
N TYR A 601 -12.71 -7.36 11.19
CA TYR A 601 -13.77 -8.29 10.80
C TYR A 601 -14.63 -7.74 9.65
N ILE A 602 -14.37 -8.22 8.43
CA ILE A 602 -15.20 -7.93 7.25
C ILE A 602 -16.42 -8.87 7.21
N TYR A 603 -17.60 -8.28 7.28
CA TYR A 603 -18.88 -8.96 7.11
C TYR A 603 -19.42 -8.76 5.68
N SER A 604 -19.49 -9.87 4.93
CA SER A 604 -20.08 -9.91 3.60
C SER A 604 -21.53 -10.41 3.65
N TYR A 605 -22.45 -9.68 3.02
CA TYR A 605 -23.84 -10.10 2.84
C TYR A 605 -24.40 -9.64 1.50
N VAL A 606 -25.55 -10.21 1.10
CA VAL A 606 -26.32 -9.74 -0.05
C VAL A 606 -27.53 -8.96 0.44
N ALA A 607 -27.63 -7.69 0.08
CA ALA A 607 -28.85 -6.90 0.27
C ALA A 607 -29.81 -7.25 -0.88
N ASP A 608 -31.00 -7.74 -0.59
CA ASP A 608 -31.87 -8.28 -1.64
C ASP A 608 -33.37 -8.12 -1.36
N ASN A 609 -34.21 -8.41 -2.33
CA ASN A 609 -35.65 -8.48 -2.12
C ASN A 609 -36.06 -9.71 -1.31
N SER A 610 -37.22 -9.63 -0.66
CA SER A 610 -37.81 -10.79 0.00
C SER A 610 -38.07 -11.92 -1.01
N THR A 611 -37.95 -13.17 -0.58
CA THR A 611 -38.15 -14.34 -1.44
C THR A 611 -39.55 -14.93 -1.26
N LEU A 612 -40.14 -15.37 -2.36
CA LEU A 612 -41.36 -16.20 -2.37
C LEU A 612 -41.04 -17.67 -2.10
N THR A 613 -39.84 -18.11 -2.46
CA THR A 613 -39.40 -19.48 -2.24
C THR A 613 -39.24 -19.76 -0.74
N PRO A 614 -39.94 -20.74 -0.16
CA PRO A 614 -39.80 -21.08 1.26
C PRO A 614 -38.35 -21.40 1.61
N GLY A 615 -37.81 -20.77 2.66
CA GLY A 615 -36.41 -20.94 3.06
C GLY A 615 -35.38 -20.26 2.13
N GLY A 616 -35.83 -19.50 1.14
CA GLY A 616 -34.98 -18.73 0.22
C GLY A 616 -34.34 -19.54 -0.91
N LEU A 617 -34.44 -20.87 -0.92
CA LEU A 617 -33.97 -21.72 -2.01
C LEU A 617 -34.81 -23.00 -2.09
N GLY A 618 -35.29 -23.33 -3.28
CA GLY A 618 -36.08 -24.52 -3.56
C GLY A 618 -35.35 -25.47 -4.49
N SER A 619 -35.78 -26.72 -4.52
CA SER A 619 -35.34 -27.71 -5.51
C SER A 619 -36.51 -28.55 -5.97
N ILE A 620 -36.54 -28.88 -7.25
CA ILE A 620 -37.61 -29.67 -7.86
C ILE A 620 -37.06 -30.53 -9.01
N THR A 621 -37.67 -31.70 -9.20
CA THR A 621 -37.41 -32.58 -10.34
C THR A 621 -38.67 -32.71 -11.19
N LEU A 622 -38.55 -32.44 -12.49
CA LEU A 622 -39.64 -32.40 -13.46
C LEU A 622 -39.48 -33.55 -14.45
N ALA A 623 -40.57 -34.29 -14.70
CA ALA A 623 -40.64 -35.26 -15.79
C ALA A 623 -41.03 -34.56 -17.11
N PRO A 624 -40.66 -35.09 -18.29
CA PRO A 624 -41.06 -34.49 -19.57
C PRO A 624 -42.58 -34.26 -19.67
N GLY A 625 -42.97 -33.07 -20.12
CA GLY A 625 -44.35 -32.61 -20.19
C GLY A 625 -44.87 -31.94 -18.90
N SER A 626 -44.08 -31.89 -17.83
CA SER A 626 -44.48 -31.22 -16.59
C SER A 626 -44.38 -29.70 -16.72
N THR A 627 -45.40 -29.00 -16.24
CA THR A 627 -45.36 -27.55 -16.01
C THR A 627 -45.01 -27.24 -14.56
N ILE A 628 -44.50 -26.03 -14.32
CA ILE A 628 -44.15 -25.55 -12.99
C ILE A 628 -44.59 -24.11 -12.81
N ASN A 629 -45.23 -23.86 -11.66
CA ASN A 629 -45.57 -22.55 -11.14
C ASN A 629 -44.64 -22.24 -9.96
N LEU A 630 -43.80 -21.22 -10.14
CA LEU A 630 -42.72 -20.84 -9.23
C LEU A 630 -43.09 -19.65 -8.35
N ASP A 631 -44.08 -18.85 -8.75
CA ASP A 631 -44.45 -17.61 -8.06
C ASP A 631 -45.85 -17.62 -7.42
N GLY A 632 -46.55 -18.75 -7.53
CA GLY A 632 -47.88 -18.99 -6.98
C GLY A 632 -49.03 -18.53 -7.88
N SER A 633 -48.78 -18.13 -9.13
CA SER A 633 -49.79 -17.61 -10.07
C SER A 633 -50.24 -18.67 -11.10
N THR A 634 -49.91 -18.51 -12.38
CA THR A 634 -50.07 -19.55 -13.41
C THR A 634 -48.77 -20.33 -13.61
N ASP A 635 -48.77 -21.33 -14.49
CA ASP A 635 -47.56 -22.08 -14.79
C ASP A 635 -46.55 -21.18 -15.54
N ASP A 636 -45.34 -21.08 -15.01
CA ASP A 636 -44.26 -20.25 -15.54
C ASP A 636 -43.45 -20.97 -16.63
N LEU A 637 -43.19 -22.26 -16.45
CA LEU A 637 -42.29 -23.02 -17.32
C LEU A 637 -42.86 -24.41 -17.64
N LEU A 638 -42.53 -24.91 -18.82
CA LEU A 638 -42.77 -26.27 -19.29
C LEU A 638 -41.43 -26.95 -19.57
N TRP A 639 -41.24 -28.15 -19.03
CA TRP A 639 -40.12 -29.02 -19.39
C TRP A 639 -40.53 -29.98 -20.51
N THR A 640 -39.89 -29.91 -21.70
CA THR A 640 -40.26 -30.74 -22.86
C THR A 640 -39.55 -32.10 -22.91
N GLY A 641 -38.52 -32.31 -22.08
CA GLY A 641 -37.57 -33.42 -22.19
C GLY A 641 -36.23 -33.02 -22.79
N THR A 642 -36.14 -31.85 -23.43
CA THR A 642 -34.88 -31.24 -23.92
C THR A 642 -34.76 -29.78 -23.55
N ASP A 643 -35.87 -29.05 -23.59
CA ASP A 643 -35.91 -27.61 -23.46
C ASP A 643 -36.79 -27.16 -22.31
N LEU A 644 -36.38 -26.08 -21.66
CA LEU A 644 -37.19 -25.31 -20.74
C LEU A 644 -37.89 -24.20 -21.53
N VAL A 645 -39.22 -24.19 -21.49
CA VAL A 645 -40.04 -23.30 -22.32
C VAL A 645 -40.89 -22.41 -21.42
N ALA A 646 -40.75 -21.10 -21.55
CA ALA A 646 -41.58 -20.16 -20.82
C ALA A 646 -43.06 -20.24 -21.25
N GLN A 647 -43.96 -20.18 -20.27
CA GLN A 647 -45.40 -20.30 -20.41
C GLN A 647 -46.09 -19.02 -19.95
N ASN A 648 -47.33 -18.80 -20.42
CA ASN A 648 -48.26 -17.79 -19.90
C ASN A 648 -47.74 -16.34 -19.81
N GLY A 649 -46.68 -15.99 -20.53
CA GLY A 649 -46.08 -14.64 -20.51
C GLY A 649 -44.80 -14.51 -19.68
N ALA A 650 -44.35 -15.59 -19.05
CA ALA A 650 -43.05 -15.66 -18.42
C ALA A 650 -41.91 -15.53 -19.45
N GLN A 651 -40.72 -15.17 -18.97
CA GLN A 651 -39.50 -15.02 -19.77
C GLN A 651 -38.32 -15.68 -19.07
N ILE A 652 -37.43 -16.29 -19.85
CA ILE A 652 -36.19 -16.88 -19.34
C ILE A 652 -34.98 -16.43 -20.16
N TYR A 653 -33.81 -16.37 -19.53
CA TYR A 653 -32.56 -15.95 -20.15
C TYR A 653 -31.36 -16.59 -19.44
N LEU A 654 -30.24 -16.73 -20.16
CA LEU A 654 -29.01 -17.26 -19.59
C LEU A 654 -28.27 -16.16 -18.81
N LEU A 655 -27.80 -16.50 -17.61
CA LEU A 655 -26.96 -15.66 -16.78
C LEU A 655 -25.52 -16.20 -16.81
N SER A 656 -24.58 -15.36 -17.20
CA SER A 656 -23.13 -15.65 -17.23
C SER A 656 -22.38 -14.87 -16.16
N GLY A 657 -21.18 -15.32 -15.81
CA GLY A 657 -20.32 -14.63 -14.82
C GLY A 657 -20.61 -14.99 -13.35
N PHE A 658 -21.53 -15.91 -13.09
CA PHE A 658 -21.86 -16.39 -11.74
C PHE A 658 -21.39 -17.83 -11.54
N THR A 659 -21.03 -18.15 -10.30
CA THR A 659 -20.58 -19.50 -9.88
C THR A 659 -21.50 -20.13 -8.84
N SER A 660 -22.38 -19.34 -8.21
CA SER A 660 -23.36 -19.79 -7.23
C SER A 660 -24.67 -18.98 -7.31
N LEU A 661 -25.80 -19.60 -6.97
CA LEU A 661 -27.10 -18.94 -6.81
C LEU A 661 -27.06 -17.84 -5.73
N ASP A 662 -26.13 -17.91 -4.79
CA ASP A 662 -26.04 -16.92 -3.71
C ASP A 662 -25.46 -15.58 -4.19
N GLN A 663 -24.70 -15.58 -5.28
CA GLN A 663 -24.17 -14.35 -5.90
C GLN A 663 -25.22 -13.58 -6.71
N ILE A 664 -26.33 -14.25 -7.06
CA ILE A 664 -27.37 -13.69 -7.92
C ILE A 664 -28.44 -13.02 -7.05
N HIS A 665 -28.72 -11.75 -7.32
CA HIS A 665 -29.67 -10.91 -6.60
C HIS A 665 -30.73 -10.32 -7.55
N TYR A 666 -31.77 -9.70 -7.02
CA TYR A 666 -32.91 -9.23 -7.79
C TYR A 666 -32.55 -8.33 -8.99
N ASP A 667 -31.65 -7.35 -8.81
CA ASP A 667 -31.35 -6.36 -9.85
C ASP A 667 -30.50 -6.90 -11.02
N VAL A 668 -29.61 -7.88 -10.78
CA VAL A 668 -28.83 -8.52 -11.87
C VAL A 668 -29.68 -9.40 -12.78
N ILE A 669 -30.89 -9.74 -12.35
CA ILE A 669 -31.88 -10.43 -13.17
C ILE A 669 -32.51 -9.37 -14.10
N SER A 670 -31.76 -8.90 -15.11
CA SER A 670 -32.07 -7.74 -15.97
C SER A 670 -32.79 -8.07 -17.29
N THR A 671 -33.32 -7.04 -17.96
CA THR A 671 -34.28 -7.07 -19.08
C THR A 671 -33.69 -7.41 -20.45
N THR A 672 -33.01 -8.55 -20.57
CA THR A 672 -32.52 -9.05 -21.87
C THR A 672 -33.65 -9.63 -22.75
N THR A 673 -33.32 -9.91 -24.01
CA THR A 673 -34.18 -10.61 -24.96
C THR A 673 -34.56 -12.00 -24.41
N ASN A 674 -35.86 -12.32 -24.39
CA ASN A 674 -36.33 -13.64 -23.97
C ASN A 674 -35.65 -14.75 -24.78
N ALA A 675 -35.01 -15.70 -24.10
CA ALA A 675 -34.27 -16.81 -24.71
C ALA A 675 -35.08 -18.12 -24.71
N SER A 676 -36.38 -18.07 -24.38
CA SER A 676 -37.25 -19.23 -24.47
C SER A 676 -37.47 -19.68 -25.93
N PRO A 677 -37.33 -20.98 -26.28
CA PRO A 677 -36.96 -22.10 -25.41
C PRO A 677 -35.44 -22.24 -25.21
N ILE A 678 -35.01 -22.66 -24.01
CA ILE A 678 -33.58 -22.92 -23.70
C ILE A 678 -33.34 -24.44 -23.62
N ASN A 679 -32.39 -24.94 -24.42
CA ASN A 679 -31.96 -26.34 -24.32
C ASN A 679 -31.05 -26.55 -23.10
N VAL A 680 -31.63 -27.04 -22.01
CA VAL A 680 -30.90 -27.20 -20.74
C VAL A 680 -30.12 -28.52 -20.65
N THR A 681 -30.34 -29.47 -21.56
CA THR A 681 -29.57 -30.72 -21.61
C THR A 681 -28.11 -30.53 -22.00
N LEU A 682 -27.78 -29.38 -22.61
CA LEU A 682 -26.42 -28.99 -22.98
C LEU A 682 -25.79 -28.02 -21.97
N LEU A 683 -26.50 -27.66 -20.90
CA LEU A 683 -26.18 -26.52 -20.03
C LEU A 683 -26.26 -26.89 -18.54
N THR A 684 -25.57 -27.97 -18.15
CA THR A 684 -25.47 -28.36 -16.72
C THR A 684 -24.75 -27.27 -15.92
N ASN A 685 -25.23 -26.98 -14.70
CA ASN A 685 -24.79 -25.89 -13.83
C ASN A 685 -25.00 -24.47 -14.37
N ALA A 686 -25.68 -24.31 -15.52
CA ALA A 686 -26.02 -22.98 -16.00
C ALA A 686 -27.05 -22.30 -15.09
N PHE A 687 -26.93 -20.97 -15.00
CA PHE A 687 -27.88 -20.11 -14.31
C PHE A 687 -28.83 -19.51 -15.34
N ILE A 688 -30.12 -19.57 -15.04
CA ILE A 688 -31.20 -19.08 -15.89
C ILE A 688 -32.00 -18.06 -15.09
N GLY A 689 -32.04 -16.82 -15.56
CA GLY A 689 -32.93 -15.80 -15.02
C GLY A 689 -34.37 -16.07 -15.47
N LEU A 690 -35.33 -15.74 -14.60
CA LEU A 690 -36.76 -15.91 -14.80
C LEU A 690 -37.47 -14.57 -14.51
N ARG A 691 -38.46 -14.23 -15.33
CA ARG A 691 -39.49 -13.23 -15.02
C ARG A 691 -40.85 -13.87 -15.19
N THR A 692 -41.74 -13.72 -14.21
CA THR A 692 -43.06 -14.34 -14.25
C THR A 692 -44.11 -13.43 -14.90
N ASP A 693 -45.28 -14.02 -15.18
CA ASP A 693 -46.39 -13.40 -15.91
C ASP A 693 -47.15 -12.31 -15.14
N THR A 694 -46.92 -12.14 -13.83
CA THR A 694 -47.57 -11.14 -12.97
C THR A 694 -47.03 -9.72 -13.19
N GLY A 695 -47.09 -9.23 -14.44
CA GLY A 695 -46.75 -7.84 -14.77
C GLY A 695 -45.26 -7.50 -14.64
N ASN A 696 -44.36 -8.47 -14.83
CA ASN A 696 -42.91 -8.26 -14.87
C ASN A 696 -42.24 -7.85 -13.54
N GLN A 697 -42.96 -7.95 -12.41
CA GLN A 697 -42.51 -7.51 -11.08
C GLN A 697 -41.73 -8.58 -10.31
N LYS A 698 -42.08 -9.87 -10.45
CA LYS A 698 -41.34 -10.93 -9.77
C LYS A 698 -40.24 -11.46 -10.66
N ARG A 699 -39.10 -11.75 -10.04
CA ARG A 699 -37.89 -12.22 -10.71
C ARG A 699 -37.42 -13.48 -10.03
N GLY A 700 -36.80 -14.37 -10.78
CA GLY A 700 -36.24 -15.59 -10.23
C GLY A 700 -34.94 -15.97 -10.90
N VAL A 701 -34.26 -16.91 -10.29
CA VAL A 701 -33.09 -17.56 -10.84
C VAL A 701 -33.22 -19.06 -10.65
N ILE A 702 -32.79 -19.80 -11.66
CA ILE A 702 -32.79 -21.25 -11.71
C ILE A 702 -31.35 -21.70 -11.99
N ARG A 703 -30.86 -22.70 -11.26
CA ARG A 703 -29.65 -23.45 -11.61
C ARG A 703 -30.07 -24.84 -12.08
N VAL A 704 -29.54 -25.26 -13.22
CA VAL A 704 -29.74 -26.60 -13.75
C VAL A 704 -28.81 -27.57 -13.02
N ASP A 705 -29.34 -28.31 -12.05
CA ASP A 705 -28.55 -29.29 -11.26
C ASP A 705 -28.33 -30.59 -12.03
N GLY A 706 -29.24 -30.95 -12.94
CA GLY A 706 -29.06 -32.08 -13.84
C GLY A 706 -30.21 -32.22 -14.85
N ALA A 707 -29.88 -32.57 -16.09
CA ALA A 707 -30.88 -32.75 -17.15
C ALA A 707 -30.51 -33.96 -18.03
N ILE A 708 -31.45 -34.89 -18.21
CA ILE A 708 -31.29 -36.05 -19.10
C ILE A 708 -32.15 -35.82 -20.34
N SER A 709 -31.57 -35.93 -21.54
CA SER A 709 -32.33 -35.82 -22.79
C SER A 709 -33.43 -36.89 -22.87
N GLY A 710 -34.68 -36.46 -23.06
CA GLY A 710 -35.88 -37.30 -23.00
C GLY A 710 -36.26 -37.77 -21.58
N GLY A 711 -35.56 -37.31 -20.55
CA GLY A 711 -35.70 -37.73 -19.17
C GLY A 711 -35.99 -36.56 -18.21
N ASN A 712 -35.70 -36.76 -16.93
CA ASN A 712 -36.03 -35.78 -15.90
C ASN A 712 -35.05 -34.59 -15.90
N LEU A 713 -35.56 -33.44 -15.47
CA LEU A 713 -34.81 -32.21 -15.19
C LEU A 713 -34.87 -31.93 -13.69
N THR A 714 -33.72 -31.80 -13.03
CA THR A 714 -33.59 -31.35 -11.66
C THR A 714 -33.03 -29.92 -11.64
N ILE A 715 -33.71 -29.02 -10.93
CA ILE A 715 -33.29 -27.64 -10.78
C ILE A 715 -33.28 -27.20 -9.31
N ALA A 716 -32.41 -26.26 -9.00
CA ALA A 716 -32.50 -25.42 -7.81
C ALA A 716 -33.00 -24.03 -8.23
N TYR A 717 -33.83 -23.38 -7.43
CA TYR A 717 -34.42 -22.10 -7.81
C TYR A 717 -34.67 -21.17 -6.62
N ARG A 718 -34.71 -19.87 -6.91
CA ARG A 718 -35.13 -18.80 -6.00
C ARG A 718 -35.99 -17.81 -6.75
N VAL A 719 -37.12 -17.45 -6.17
CA VAL A 719 -38.03 -16.41 -6.68
C VAL A 719 -38.14 -15.29 -5.66
N TYR A 720 -38.05 -14.07 -6.14
CA TYR A 720 -38.12 -12.83 -5.40
C TYR A 720 -39.49 -12.18 -5.58
N ASN A 721 -39.97 -11.52 -4.52
CA ASN A 721 -41.11 -10.60 -4.56
C ASN A 721 -40.79 -9.32 -5.34
#